data_AF-A0A7V8E4Q8-F1
#
_entry.id   AF-A0A7V8E4Q8-F1
#
_cell.length_a   1.000
_cell.length_b   1.000
_cell.length_c   1.000
_cell.angle_alpha   90.00
_cell.angle_beta   90.00
_cell.angle_gamma   90.00
#
_symmetry.space_group_name_H-M   'P 1'
#
loop_
_entity.id
_entity.type
_entity.pdbx_description
1 polymer ?
#
loop_
_entity_poly.entity_id
_entity_poly.type
_entity_poly.pdbx_seq_one_letter_code
_entity_poly.pdbx_strand_id
1 'polypeptide(L)'
;MEVLVGTKNAHKLQEIAEILRDAGIVLAPIPSGAPDVAETGTTFESNAALKALTWARHFNSLVLADDSGLEVDALAGRPGVVSARYAGAEHDAKKNMDKVLAELKGVPAEHRSARFRCAVAVADPTGIRWRASAACEGRILDAPRGAGGFGYDPIFFVSEIGKTFGEAATAEKNALSHRGKALQELKRQMTEGAVDKFAGEGITFDDVLIVPGRSDIVPREADTRTALCRGITLNIPLLSSAMDTVTEGRLAIALASEGGIGIIHKNMSAEEQAREVFKVKRSENGVINDPITLPPRATVGDANRIMEEHKVNGIPIVEGEGKLVGILTRRDLRFQRTEKTPIAEVMTKDKLVTAPPGTTLEQARDILFRAKVEKLLIVDREGRLRGLITMRDINKLEQFPQSCRDERGRLRVGAAVGVGDFERVERLVKSDVDVLVVDTAHGHSKNVIDTVREIRKRYQVPVIAGNIATADAARDLIEAGADALKVGIGPGAICTTRIVAGAGVPQITAIMDVAKVANAARIPIISDGGIKHSGDITKAIAAGASAVMIGSLFAATTEAPGELVIFKGRQYKTYRGMGSLGAMIRGGKERYGQKDVGTAEKLVPEGVEGRVPFRGALSEYVYQLVGGLRAGMGYAGAKTIDDLRNRAKFIRITAAGVRESHPHDIVITKEAPNYWVETNEA
;
A
#
# COMPACT_ATOMS: atom_id res chain seq x y z
N MET A 1 16.87 20.50 -31.14
CA MET A 1 16.84 20.82 -29.69
C MET A 1 18.09 21.62 -29.38
N GLU A 2 17.94 22.84 -28.86
CA GLU A 2 19.08 23.65 -28.41
C GLU A 2 19.41 23.32 -26.95
N VAL A 3 20.70 23.14 -26.64
CA VAL A 3 21.20 22.83 -25.30
C VAL A 3 22.33 23.78 -24.96
N LEU A 4 22.19 24.50 -23.85
CA LEU A 4 23.25 25.35 -23.35
C LEU A 4 24.33 24.49 -22.68
N VAL A 5 25.59 24.74 -22.98
CA VAL A 5 26.72 24.05 -22.34
C VAL A 5 27.17 24.88 -21.14
N GLY A 6 26.82 24.39 -19.95
CA GLY A 6 27.15 24.93 -18.64
C GLY A 6 28.64 24.82 -18.30
N THR A 7 29.47 25.59 -19.00
CA THR A 7 30.89 25.73 -18.68
C THR A 7 31.40 27.11 -19.07
N LYS A 8 32.24 27.70 -18.23
CA LYS A 8 32.99 28.93 -18.55
C LYS A 8 34.35 28.63 -19.22
N ASN A 9 34.72 27.36 -19.35
CA ASN A 9 35.98 26.94 -19.94
C ASN A 9 35.84 26.70 -21.45
N ALA A 10 36.51 27.52 -22.26
CA ALA A 10 36.44 27.45 -23.73
C ALA A 10 36.93 26.10 -24.30
N HIS A 11 37.96 25.49 -23.70
CA HIS A 11 38.45 24.18 -24.14
C HIS A 11 37.42 23.07 -23.88
N LYS A 12 36.74 23.11 -22.73
CA LYS A 12 35.66 22.17 -22.42
C LYS A 12 34.50 22.30 -23.40
N LEU A 13 34.10 23.54 -23.72
CA LEU A 13 33.04 23.79 -24.69
C LEU A 13 33.39 23.20 -26.06
N GLN A 14 34.62 23.43 -26.54
CA GLN A 14 35.09 22.90 -27.82
C GLN A 14 35.10 21.37 -27.85
N GLU A 15 35.60 20.74 -26.78
CA GLU A 15 35.64 19.27 -26.65
C GLU A 15 34.23 18.66 -26.62
N ILE A 16 33.31 19.23 -25.83
CA ILE A 16 31.90 18.79 -25.78
C ILE A 16 31.23 18.95 -27.14
N ALA A 17 31.45 20.08 -27.81
CA ALA A 17 30.90 20.37 -29.13
C ALA A 17 31.40 19.40 -30.21
N GLU A 18 32.67 19.00 -30.14
CA GLU A 18 33.24 18.02 -31.06
C GLU A 18 32.68 16.61 -30.82
N ILE A 19 32.58 16.16 -29.57
CA ILE A 19 32.06 14.83 -29.22
C ILE A 19 30.59 14.66 -29.60
N LEU A 20 29.79 15.72 -29.43
CA LEU A 20 28.35 15.71 -29.69
C LEU A 20 27.97 16.25 -31.08
N ARG A 21 28.93 16.52 -31.97
CA ARG A 21 28.70 17.12 -33.30
C ARG A 21 27.64 16.36 -34.11
N ASP A 22 27.68 15.03 -34.07
CA ASP A 22 26.79 14.16 -34.85
C ASP A 22 25.56 13.69 -34.05
N ALA A 23 25.23 14.36 -32.93
CA ALA A 23 24.08 14.01 -32.10
C ALA A 23 22.76 14.64 -32.58
N GLY A 24 22.78 15.49 -33.62
CA GLY A 24 21.60 16.25 -34.04
C GLY A 24 21.12 17.28 -33.00
N ILE A 25 21.99 17.65 -32.05
CA ILE A 25 21.73 18.63 -31.00
C ILE A 25 22.46 19.92 -31.35
N VAL A 26 21.79 21.06 -31.21
CA VAL A 26 22.42 22.38 -31.35
C VAL A 26 22.99 22.78 -30.00
N LEU A 27 24.30 22.89 -29.90
CA LEU A 27 24.97 23.31 -28.66
C LEU A 27 25.27 24.80 -28.71
N ALA A 28 24.90 25.51 -27.65
CA ALA A 28 25.20 26.93 -27.47
C ALA A 28 25.99 27.17 -26.17
N PRO A 29 26.92 28.14 -26.14
CA PRO A 29 27.57 28.52 -24.90
C PRO A 29 26.57 29.14 -23.91
N ILE A 30 26.82 29.02 -22.61
CA ILE A 30 26.08 29.82 -21.62
C ILE A 30 26.24 31.33 -21.88
N PRO A 31 25.18 32.13 -21.71
CA PRO A 31 25.25 33.59 -21.89
C PRO A 31 26.27 34.27 -20.98
N SER A 32 26.82 35.40 -21.46
CA SER A 32 27.69 36.27 -20.66
C SER A 32 26.93 36.82 -19.44
N GLY A 33 27.58 36.81 -18.27
CA GLY A 33 26.94 37.19 -17.00
C GLY A 33 26.27 36.05 -16.22
N ALA A 34 26.42 34.79 -16.66
CA ALA A 34 25.92 33.63 -15.91
C ALA A 34 26.43 33.61 -14.45
N PRO A 35 25.54 33.38 -13.46
CA PRO A 35 25.91 33.34 -12.05
C PRO A 35 26.90 32.20 -11.81
N ASP A 36 27.82 32.42 -10.86
CA ASP A 36 28.70 31.36 -10.38
C ASP A 36 27.88 30.32 -9.61
N VAL A 37 28.20 29.05 -9.86
CA VAL A 37 27.60 27.92 -9.15
C VAL A 37 28.60 27.44 -8.12
N ALA A 38 28.24 27.52 -6.84
CA ALA A 38 29.04 26.94 -5.78
C ALA A 38 29.00 25.40 -5.88
N GLU A 39 30.12 24.78 -6.26
CA GLU A 39 30.28 23.32 -6.34
C GLU A 39 30.43 22.71 -4.93
N THR A 40 29.35 22.70 -4.15
CA THR A 40 29.32 22.21 -2.77
C THR A 40 29.14 20.69 -2.66
N GLY A 41 29.06 19.99 -3.80
CA GLY A 41 28.86 18.55 -3.85
C GLY A 41 30.09 17.77 -3.41
N THR A 42 29.85 16.63 -2.76
CA THR A 42 30.92 15.69 -2.36
C THR A 42 31.27 14.67 -3.44
N THR A 43 30.54 14.64 -4.56
CA THR A 43 30.80 13.77 -5.72
C THR A 43 30.71 14.54 -7.04
N PHE A 44 31.35 14.02 -8.10
CA PHE A 44 31.28 14.61 -9.44
C PHE A 44 29.83 14.71 -9.96
N GLU A 45 29.00 13.69 -9.72
CA GLU A 45 27.59 13.65 -10.13
C GLU A 45 26.78 14.74 -9.43
N SER A 46 27.02 14.96 -8.14
CA SER A 46 26.33 16.00 -7.38
C SER A 46 26.66 17.40 -7.89
N ASN A 47 27.93 17.67 -8.22
CA ASN A 47 28.37 18.94 -8.79
C ASN A 47 27.85 19.15 -10.23
N ALA A 48 27.91 18.13 -11.08
CA ALA A 48 27.38 18.20 -12.43
C ALA A 48 25.86 18.48 -12.43
N ALA A 49 25.10 17.79 -11.57
CA ALA A 49 23.67 18.00 -11.43
C ALA A 49 23.34 19.39 -10.86
N LEU A 50 24.09 19.86 -9.86
CA LEU A 50 23.90 21.18 -9.27
C LEU A 50 24.14 22.29 -10.30
N LYS A 51 25.22 22.19 -11.09
CA LYS A 51 25.52 23.12 -12.20
C LYS A 51 24.41 23.12 -13.25
N ALA A 52 24.02 21.93 -13.73
CA ALA A 52 22.98 21.81 -14.75
C ALA A 52 21.65 22.41 -14.27
N LEU A 53 21.17 22.05 -13.07
CA LEU A 53 19.89 22.57 -12.53
C LEU A 53 19.92 24.07 -12.27
N THR A 54 21.03 24.59 -11.74
CA THR A 54 21.14 26.00 -11.38
C THR A 54 21.00 26.86 -12.63
N TRP A 55 21.77 26.55 -13.68
CA TRP A 55 21.68 27.29 -14.93
C TRP A 55 20.40 26.98 -15.71
N ALA A 56 19.87 25.75 -15.66
CA ALA A 56 18.61 25.42 -16.34
C ALA A 56 17.44 26.24 -15.80
N ARG A 57 17.36 26.39 -14.47
CA ARG A 57 16.37 27.26 -13.82
C ARG A 57 16.61 28.73 -14.10
N HIS A 58 17.87 29.16 -14.11
CA HIS A 58 18.21 30.56 -14.34
C HIS A 58 17.89 31.03 -15.77
N PHE A 59 18.24 30.23 -16.78
CA PHE A 59 18.02 30.58 -18.19
C PHE A 59 16.71 30.05 -18.76
N ASN A 60 15.92 29.32 -17.96
CA ASN A 60 14.69 28.65 -18.39
C ASN A 60 14.90 27.80 -19.67
N SER A 61 16.00 27.04 -19.72
CA SER A 61 16.44 26.30 -20.90
C SER A 61 17.07 24.96 -20.51
N LEU A 62 17.28 24.09 -21.50
CA LEU A 62 17.96 22.81 -21.32
C LEU A 62 19.47 23.06 -21.20
N VAL A 63 20.09 22.60 -20.11
CA VAL A 63 21.51 22.83 -19.83
C VAL A 63 22.25 21.52 -19.62
N LEU A 64 23.36 21.33 -20.34
CA LEU A 64 24.35 20.27 -20.13
C LEU A 64 25.48 20.82 -19.27
N ALA A 65 25.79 20.19 -18.14
CA ALA A 65 26.97 20.52 -17.35
C ALA A 65 27.80 19.26 -17.05
N ASP A 66 29.12 19.44 -16.94
CA ASP A 66 30.07 18.40 -16.58
C ASP A 66 30.78 18.72 -15.25
N ASP A 67 31.21 17.67 -14.54
CA ASP A 67 32.23 17.76 -13.50
C ASP A 67 33.25 16.66 -13.70
N SER A 68 34.54 17.00 -13.65
CA SER A 68 35.61 16.04 -13.93
C SER A 68 36.82 16.29 -13.06
N GLY A 69 37.53 15.21 -12.73
CA GLY A 69 38.73 15.28 -11.92
C GLY A 69 39.61 14.04 -12.02
N LEU A 70 40.81 14.19 -11.47
CA LEU A 70 41.81 13.15 -11.35
C LEU A 70 41.75 12.56 -9.94
N GLU A 71 41.73 11.24 -9.84
CA GLU A 71 41.89 10.50 -8.59
C GLU A 71 43.17 9.67 -8.68
N VAL A 72 44.08 9.85 -7.72
CA VAL A 72 45.34 9.10 -7.65
C VAL A 72 45.31 8.17 -6.45
N ASP A 73 45.55 6.88 -6.67
CA ASP A 73 45.38 5.86 -5.63
C ASP A 73 46.38 6.07 -4.47
N ALA A 74 47.64 6.38 -4.79
CA ALA A 74 48.67 6.70 -3.79
C ALA A 74 48.36 7.95 -2.94
N LEU A 75 47.45 8.82 -3.41
CA LEU A 75 47.02 10.02 -2.68
C LEU A 75 45.65 9.84 -2.02
N ALA A 76 45.18 8.59 -1.90
CA ALA A 76 43.85 8.21 -1.40
C ALA A 76 42.72 8.89 -2.19
N GLY A 77 42.83 8.90 -3.52
CA GLY A 77 41.83 9.45 -4.43
C GLY A 77 41.90 10.97 -4.61
N ARG A 78 42.84 11.66 -3.95
CA ARG A 78 43.09 13.09 -4.22
C ARG A 78 43.81 13.25 -5.57
N PRO A 79 43.59 14.36 -6.31
CA PRO A 79 42.76 15.54 -5.97
C PRO A 79 41.24 15.35 -5.93
N GLY A 80 40.66 14.36 -6.62
CA GLY A 80 39.22 14.09 -6.62
C GLY A 80 38.38 15.28 -7.09
N VAL A 81 37.25 15.54 -6.41
CA VAL A 81 36.31 16.63 -6.75
C VAL A 81 36.90 18.05 -6.69
N VAL A 82 38.05 18.23 -6.06
CA VAL A 82 38.74 19.54 -6.00
C VAL A 82 39.85 19.69 -7.04
N SER A 83 39.90 18.81 -8.04
CA SER A 83 40.93 18.76 -9.08
C SER A 83 41.27 20.10 -9.73
N ALA A 84 40.27 20.96 -9.99
CA ALA A 84 40.51 22.27 -10.61
C ALA A 84 41.16 23.29 -9.66
N ARG A 85 41.10 23.07 -8.35
CA ARG A 85 41.54 23.99 -7.28
C ARG A 85 42.53 23.33 -6.31
N TYR A 86 43.25 22.29 -6.76
CA TYR A 86 44.05 21.45 -5.88
C TYR A 86 45.20 22.20 -5.20
N ALA A 87 45.85 23.12 -5.92
CA ALA A 87 46.92 23.98 -5.43
C ALA A 87 46.42 25.34 -4.90
N GLY A 88 45.11 25.60 -4.90
CA GLY A 88 44.50 26.84 -4.43
C GLY A 88 43.31 27.29 -5.28
N ALA A 89 42.68 28.40 -4.89
CA ALA A 89 41.48 28.94 -5.54
C ALA A 89 41.73 29.55 -6.94
N GLU A 90 42.99 29.70 -7.37
CA GLU A 90 43.37 30.39 -8.60
C GLU A 90 43.12 29.58 -9.89
N HIS A 91 42.60 28.36 -9.79
CA HIS A 91 42.33 27.47 -10.94
C HIS A 91 43.53 27.26 -11.89
N ASP A 92 44.76 27.26 -11.35
CA ASP A 92 46.01 27.15 -12.12
C ASP A 92 46.39 25.68 -12.38
N ALA A 93 46.22 25.26 -13.64
CA ALA A 93 46.52 23.89 -14.09
C ALA A 93 47.98 23.46 -13.85
N LYS A 94 48.94 24.38 -14.01
CA LYS A 94 50.36 24.07 -13.82
C LYS A 94 50.67 23.85 -12.35
N LYS A 95 50.23 24.75 -11.47
CA LYS A 95 50.40 24.59 -10.01
C LYS A 95 49.73 23.32 -9.49
N ASN A 96 48.54 23.01 -10.00
CA ASN A 96 47.80 21.79 -9.67
C ASN A 96 48.59 20.52 -10.03
N MET A 97 49.14 20.48 -11.25
CA MET A 97 49.95 19.38 -11.76
C MET A 97 51.27 19.24 -10.97
N ASP A 98 51.98 20.35 -10.76
CA ASP A 98 53.23 20.39 -9.99
C ASP A 98 53.02 19.89 -8.56
N LYS A 99 51.88 20.21 -7.94
CA LYS A 99 51.52 19.70 -6.60
C LYS A 99 51.32 18.19 -6.59
N VAL A 100 50.62 17.62 -7.58
CA VAL A 100 50.45 16.16 -7.69
C VAL A 100 51.80 15.48 -7.88
N LEU A 101 52.67 16.01 -8.75
CA LEU A 101 54.01 15.46 -8.96
C LEU A 101 54.88 15.55 -7.69
N ALA A 102 54.80 16.65 -6.95
CA ALA A 102 55.52 16.83 -5.70
C ALA A 102 55.07 15.83 -4.62
N GLU A 103 53.77 15.60 -4.48
CA GLU A 103 53.21 14.65 -3.51
C GLU A 103 53.48 13.18 -3.89
N LEU A 104 53.71 12.89 -5.17
CA LEU A 104 54.08 11.55 -5.66
C LEU A 104 55.60 11.30 -5.66
N LYS A 105 56.42 12.26 -5.24
CA LYS A 105 57.88 12.12 -5.21
C LYS A 105 58.27 10.93 -4.34
N GLY A 106 58.97 9.95 -4.94
CA GLY A 106 59.41 8.73 -4.25
C GLY A 106 58.41 7.57 -4.29
N VAL A 107 57.21 7.76 -4.84
CA VAL A 107 56.26 6.66 -5.10
C VAL A 107 56.71 5.89 -6.35
N PRO A 108 56.93 4.56 -6.27
CA PRO A 108 57.27 3.73 -7.43
C PRO A 108 56.22 3.78 -8.55
N ALA A 109 56.63 3.64 -9.80
CA ALA A 109 55.75 3.80 -10.97
C ALA A 109 54.54 2.84 -10.97
N GLU A 110 54.73 1.63 -10.45
CA GLU A 110 53.71 0.60 -10.26
C GLU A 110 52.63 0.97 -9.23
N HIS A 111 52.91 1.95 -8.35
CA HIS A 111 51.98 2.44 -7.33
C HIS A 111 51.33 3.78 -7.69
N ARG A 112 51.56 4.29 -8.91
CA ARG A 112 50.99 5.56 -9.39
C ARG A 112 49.73 5.38 -10.24
N SER A 113 48.97 4.33 -9.99
CA SER A 113 47.66 4.16 -10.63
C SER A 113 46.76 5.37 -10.34
N ALA A 114 46.09 5.81 -11.38
CA ALA A 114 45.21 6.96 -11.31
C ALA A 114 44.08 6.80 -12.32
N ARG A 115 43.00 7.53 -12.09
CA ARG A 115 41.86 7.54 -12.99
C ARG A 115 41.32 8.94 -13.14
N PHE A 116 40.96 9.30 -14.37
CA PHE A 116 40.08 10.44 -14.56
C PHE A 116 38.63 9.99 -14.43
N ARG A 117 37.80 10.77 -13.74
CA ARG A 117 36.35 10.60 -13.68
C ARG A 117 35.64 11.80 -14.28
N CYS A 118 34.59 11.56 -15.04
CA CYS A 118 33.66 12.57 -15.53
C CYS A 118 32.24 12.18 -15.12
N ALA A 119 31.48 13.12 -14.60
CA ALA A 119 30.03 13.05 -14.56
C ALA A 119 29.45 14.17 -15.44
N VAL A 120 28.41 13.87 -16.20
CA VAL A 120 27.66 14.82 -17.01
C VAL A 120 26.17 14.73 -16.65
N ALA A 121 25.51 15.87 -16.64
CA ALA A 121 24.08 15.96 -16.37
C ALA A 121 23.43 16.96 -17.35
N VAL A 122 22.23 16.63 -17.81
CA VAL A 122 21.40 17.52 -18.60
C VAL A 122 20.11 17.80 -17.84
N ALA A 123 19.79 19.06 -17.63
CA ALA A 123 18.66 19.49 -16.81
C ALA A 123 17.78 20.48 -17.55
N ASP A 124 16.49 20.47 -17.22
CA ASP A 124 15.58 21.58 -17.51
C ASP A 124 15.10 22.22 -16.19
N PRO A 125 14.26 23.27 -16.23
CA PRO A 125 13.80 23.95 -15.00
C PRO A 125 13.13 23.03 -13.97
N THR A 126 12.52 21.93 -14.42
CA THR A 126 11.76 21.00 -13.58
C THR A 126 12.63 19.92 -12.94
N GLY A 127 13.78 19.58 -13.54
CA GLY A 127 14.64 18.53 -13.03
C GLY A 127 15.74 18.07 -13.97
N ILE A 128 16.53 17.10 -13.50
CA ILE A 128 17.50 16.40 -14.35
C ILE A 128 16.76 15.48 -15.32
N ARG A 129 17.14 15.55 -16.60
CA ARG A 129 16.61 14.72 -17.68
C ARG A 129 17.51 13.54 -17.99
N TRP A 130 18.82 13.76 -18.07
CA TRP A 130 19.80 12.73 -18.40
C TRP A 130 21.05 12.86 -17.53
N ARG A 131 21.69 11.72 -17.25
CA ARG A 131 22.96 11.65 -16.52
C ARG A 131 23.81 10.53 -17.08
N ALA A 132 25.11 10.79 -17.17
CA ALA A 132 26.09 9.75 -17.46
C ALA A 132 27.37 10.03 -16.68
N SER A 133 28.11 8.97 -16.38
CA SER A 133 29.42 9.07 -15.75
C SER A 133 30.33 8.01 -16.34
N ALA A 134 31.61 8.34 -16.48
CA ALA A 134 32.60 7.38 -16.93
C ALA A 134 33.96 7.68 -16.30
N ALA A 135 34.81 6.66 -16.30
CA ALA A 135 36.19 6.74 -15.87
C ALA A 135 37.14 6.29 -16.98
N CYS A 136 38.38 6.78 -16.92
CA CYS A 136 39.50 6.27 -17.71
C CYS A 136 40.64 5.99 -16.75
N GLU A 137 41.10 4.73 -16.76
CA GLU A 137 42.19 4.24 -15.92
C GLU A 137 43.55 4.52 -16.60
N GLY A 138 44.55 4.82 -15.79
CA GLY A 138 45.89 5.15 -16.24
C GLY A 138 46.87 5.22 -15.09
N ARG A 139 47.98 5.91 -15.31
CA ARG A 139 49.00 6.14 -14.27
C ARG A 139 49.64 7.52 -14.41
N ILE A 140 50.14 8.06 -13.31
CA ILE A 140 50.86 9.34 -13.30
C ILE A 140 52.34 9.15 -13.59
N LEU A 141 52.86 9.89 -14.56
CA LEU A 141 54.29 9.92 -14.89
C LEU A 141 55.10 10.81 -13.93
N ASP A 142 56.42 10.63 -13.94
CA ASP A 142 57.35 11.49 -13.18
C ASP A 142 57.53 12.89 -13.78
N ALA A 143 57.26 13.04 -15.06
CA ALA A 143 57.38 14.30 -15.78
C ALA A 143 56.30 14.40 -16.88
N PRO A 144 55.82 15.61 -17.18
CA PRO A 144 54.85 15.81 -18.25
C PRO A 144 55.43 15.44 -19.62
N ARG A 145 54.60 14.85 -20.48
CA ARG A 145 54.89 14.56 -21.88
C ARG A 145 53.79 15.14 -22.77
N GLY A 146 54.19 15.61 -23.96
CA GLY A 146 53.29 16.24 -24.91
C GLY A 146 52.91 17.68 -24.56
N ALA A 147 52.36 18.38 -25.55
CA ALA A 147 51.95 19.79 -25.43
C ALA A 147 50.44 20.01 -25.66
N GLY A 148 49.70 18.93 -25.94
CA GLY A 148 48.25 18.96 -26.11
C GLY A 148 47.49 18.80 -24.80
N GLY A 149 46.16 18.87 -24.87
CA GLY A 149 45.28 18.66 -23.73
C GLY A 149 45.20 19.86 -22.75
N PHE A 150 44.60 19.64 -21.59
CA PHE A 150 44.49 20.63 -20.52
C PHE A 150 44.49 19.95 -19.14
N GLY A 151 44.81 20.70 -18.08
CA GLY A 151 44.84 20.15 -16.72
C GLY A 151 45.96 19.12 -16.53
N TYR A 152 45.60 17.90 -16.11
CA TYR A 152 46.56 16.84 -15.80
C TYR A 152 46.89 15.94 -17.00
N ASP A 153 46.38 16.24 -18.19
CA ASP A 153 46.59 15.43 -19.41
C ASP A 153 48.08 15.11 -19.70
N PRO A 154 49.05 16.05 -19.55
CA PRO A 154 50.45 15.77 -19.85
C PRO A 154 51.11 14.76 -18.92
N ILE A 155 50.57 14.51 -17.72
CA ILE A 155 51.13 13.56 -16.76
C ILE A 155 50.31 12.27 -16.66
N PHE A 156 49.12 12.22 -17.27
CA PHE A 156 48.24 11.05 -17.24
C PHE A 156 48.51 10.11 -18.41
N PHE A 157 49.19 9.00 -18.13
CA PHE A 157 49.56 7.99 -19.11
C PHE A 157 48.50 6.89 -19.20
N VAL A 158 48.07 6.59 -20.43
CA VAL A 158 47.10 5.54 -20.72
C VAL A 158 47.80 4.38 -21.42
N SER A 159 47.84 3.23 -20.74
CA SER A 159 48.54 2.03 -21.21
C SER A 159 47.98 1.52 -22.55
N GLU A 160 46.68 1.67 -22.78
CA GLU A 160 45.99 1.23 -24.01
C GLU A 160 46.55 1.86 -25.29
N ILE A 161 47.05 3.11 -25.20
CA ILE A 161 47.60 3.87 -26.33
C ILE A 161 49.10 4.18 -26.21
N GLY A 162 49.73 3.76 -25.11
CA GLY A 162 51.17 3.97 -24.87
C GLY A 162 51.59 5.44 -24.81
N LYS A 163 50.66 6.36 -24.54
CA LYS A 163 50.85 7.82 -24.58
C LYS A 163 50.18 8.48 -23.38
N THR A 164 50.62 9.70 -23.07
CA THR A 164 49.83 10.60 -22.22
C THR A 164 48.68 11.22 -23.01
N PHE A 165 47.64 11.70 -22.32
CA PHE A 165 46.61 12.49 -23.00
C PHE A 165 47.16 13.82 -23.56
N GLY A 166 48.31 14.30 -23.08
CA GLY A 166 49.03 15.43 -23.69
C GLY A 166 49.74 15.10 -25.01
N GLU A 167 49.97 13.83 -25.31
CA GLU A 167 50.58 13.33 -26.55
C GLU A 167 49.54 12.77 -27.55
N ALA A 168 48.36 12.37 -27.06
CA ALA A 168 47.30 11.78 -27.87
C ALA A 168 46.69 12.80 -28.84
N ALA A 169 46.33 12.35 -30.04
CA ALA A 169 45.55 13.17 -30.96
C ALA A 169 44.13 13.40 -30.41
N THR A 170 43.48 14.52 -30.74
CA THR A 170 42.15 14.87 -30.20
C THR A 170 41.11 13.76 -30.38
N ALA A 171 41.05 13.13 -31.55
CA ALA A 171 40.12 12.03 -31.81
C ALA A 171 40.42 10.78 -30.96
N GLU A 172 41.70 10.43 -30.79
CA GLU A 172 42.17 9.30 -29.96
C GLU A 172 41.82 9.55 -28.48
N LYS A 173 42.03 10.78 -27.99
CA LYS A 173 41.64 11.21 -26.64
C LYS A 173 40.11 11.19 -26.46
N ASN A 174 39.35 11.73 -27.41
CA ASN A 174 37.88 11.80 -27.31
C ASN A 174 37.23 10.40 -27.30
N ALA A 175 37.84 9.40 -27.94
CA ALA A 175 37.36 8.03 -27.91
C ALA A 175 37.59 7.34 -26.56
N LEU A 176 38.70 7.64 -25.87
CA LEU A 176 39.14 6.90 -24.67
C LEU A 176 38.91 7.63 -23.35
N SER A 177 38.86 8.96 -23.38
CA SER A 177 38.76 9.78 -22.18
C SER A 177 37.44 9.53 -21.42
N HIS A 178 37.51 9.69 -20.11
CA HIS A 178 36.37 9.75 -19.19
C HIS A 178 35.25 10.68 -19.69
N ARG A 179 35.58 11.90 -20.15
CA ARG A 179 34.60 12.85 -20.68
C ARG A 179 34.02 12.37 -22.01
N GLY A 180 34.85 11.87 -22.91
CA GLY A 180 34.44 11.22 -24.16
C GLY A 180 33.40 10.13 -23.92
N LYS A 181 33.75 9.13 -23.10
CA LYS A 181 32.87 8.01 -22.74
C LYS A 181 31.56 8.48 -22.08
N ALA A 182 31.62 9.42 -21.13
CA ALA A 182 30.43 9.95 -20.47
C ALA A 182 29.50 10.70 -21.45
N LEU A 183 30.06 11.51 -22.35
CA LEU A 183 29.28 12.25 -23.35
C LEU A 183 28.76 11.35 -24.48
N GLN A 184 29.45 10.28 -24.85
CA GLN A 184 28.91 9.29 -25.79
C GLN A 184 27.73 8.51 -25.18
N GLU A 185 27.81 8.14 -23.90
CA GLU A 185 26.67 7.54 -23.19
C GLU A 185 25.51 8.54 -23.06
N LEU A 186 25.80 9.81 -22.76
CA LEU A 186 24.79 10.86 -22.76
C LEU A 186 24.17 11.07 -24.15
N LYS A 187 24.98 11.08 -25.21
CA LYS A 187 24.52 11.14 -26.60
C LYS A 187 23.55 10.00 -26.87
N ARG A 188 23.94 8.76 -26.53
CA ARG A 188 23.10 7.57 -26.65
C ARG A 188 21.75 7.76 -25.96
N GLN A 189 21.74 8.21 -24.70
CA GLN A 189 20.52 8.51 -23.95
C GLN A 189 19.65 9.61 -24.59
N MET A 190 20.26 10.65 -25.16
CA MET A 190 19.56 11.79 -25.77
C MET A 190 19.05 11.51 -27.19
N THR A 191 19.77 10.71 -27.99
CA THR A 191 19.43 10.46 -29.41
C THR A 191 18.61 9.20 -29.63
N GLU A 192 18.80 8.16 -28.81
CA GLU A 192 18.12 6.88 -29.01
C GLU A 192 16.74 6.81 -28.34
N GLY A 193 16.33 7.85 -27.59
CA GLY A 193 15.04 7.85 -26.89
C GLY A 193 14.86 6.61 -26.00
N ALA A 194 15.96 6.03 -25.50
CA ALA A 194 15.91 4.91 -24.59
C ALA A 194 15.42 5.46 -23.24
N VAL A 195 14.11 5.55 -23.09
CA VAL A 195 13.47 5.47 -21.78
C VAL A 195 14.15 4.28 -21.11
N ASP A 196 14.81 4.51 -19.98
CA ASP A 196 15.25 3.39 -19.15
C ASP A 196 13.99 2.60 -18.82
N LYS A 197 13.81 1.47 -19.52
CA LYS A 197 12.62 0.63 -19.39
C LYS A 197 12.63 -0.10 -18.06
N PHE A 198 13.76 -0.08 -17.34
CA PHE A 198 13.88 -0.64 -16.00
C PHE A 198 13.58 0.47 -14.98
N ALA A 199 12.40 0.39 -14.35
CA ALA A 199 12.01 1.32 -13.29
C ALA A 199 12.84 1.16 -11.99
N GLY A 200 13.71 0.15 -11.91
CA GLY A 200 14.55 -0.19 -10.76
C GLY A 200 14.40 -1.65 -10.34
N GLU A 201 14.91 -1.97 -9.14
CA GLU A 201 14.79 -3.29 -8.52
C GLU A 201 13.57 -3.33 -7.59
N GLY A 202 12.74 -4.36 -7.73
CA GLY A 202 11.58 -4.59 -6.88
C GLY A 202 11.79 -5.73 -5.90
N ILE A 203 11.23 -5.60 -4.69
CA ILE A 203 11.27 -6.61 -3.62
C ILE A 203 9.87 -6.93 -3.11
N THR A 204 9.69 -8.17 -2.66
CA THR A 204 8.46 -8.71 -2.07
C THR A 204 8.70 -9.17 -0.62
N PHE A 205 7.68 -9.75 0.01
CA PHE A 205 7.73 -10.17 1.42
C PHE A 205 8.87 -11.15 1.73
N ASP A 206 9.14 -12.10 0.82
CA ASP A 206 10.18 -13.11 1.03
C ASP A 206 11.60 -12.55 0.83
N ASP A 207 11.77 -11.39 0.20
CA ASP A 207 13.10 -10.80 -0.04
C ASP A 207 13.64 -10.04 1.17
N VAL A 208 12.84 -9.91 2.24
CA VAL A 208 13.19 -9.06 3.41
C VAL A 208 12.82 -9.68 4.76
N LEU A 209 13.61 -9.32 5.77
CA LEU A 209 13.31 -9.53 7.19
C LEU A 209 13.31 -8.19 7.92
N ILE A 210 12.55 -8.11 9.03
CA ILE A 210 12.64 -6.98 9.96
C ILE A 210 13.85 -7.19 10.86
N VAL A 211 14.72 -6.19 10.93
CA VAL A 211 15.87 -6.18 11.84
C VAL A 211 15.37 -5.92 13.27
N PRO A 212 15.65 -6.81 14.25
CA PRO A 212 15.30 -6.57 15.64
C PRO A 212 15.93 -5.27 16.16
N GLY A 213 15.14 -4.51 16.92
CA GLY A 213 15.55 -3.25 17.54
C GLY A 213 15.46 -3.30 19.06
N ARG A 214 15.94 -2.23 19.73
CA ARG A 214 15.70 -2.06 21.16
C ARG A 214 14.21 -1.99 21.45
N SER A 215 13.74 -2.78 22.40
CA SER A 215 12.34 -2.85 22.81
C SER A 215 12.22 -2.73 24.32
N ASP A 216 11.40 -1.79 24.77
CA ASP A 216 11.00 -1.62 26.17
C ASP A 216 9.53 -2.07 26.39
N ILE A 217 8.98 -2.84 25.45
CA ILE A 217 7.59 -3.34 25.48
C ILE A 217 7.56 -4.87 25.41
N VAL A 218 6.52 -5.47 25.99
CA VAL A 218 6.19 -6.87 25.73
C VAL A 218 5.04 -6.98 24.71
N PRO A 219 4.97 -8.04 23.89
CA PRO A 219 3.97 -8.14 22.81
C PRO A 219 2.51 -7.90 23.22
N ARG A 220 2.11 -8.31 24.43
CA ARG A 220 0.74 -8.10 24.94
C ARG A 220 0.37 -6.62 25.14
N GLU A 221 1.37 -5.73 25.26
CA GLU A 221 1.20 -4.28 25.44
C GLU A 221 1.16 -3.51 24.11
N ALA A 222 1.42 -4.19 22.99
CA ALA A 222 1.37 -3.59 21.67
C ALA A 222 -0.07 -3.26 21.26
N ASP A 223 -0.28 -1.99 20.93
CA ASP A 223 -1.54 -1.44 20.46
C ASP A 223 -1.65 -1.56 18.93
N THR A 224 -2.55 -2.42 18.49
CA THR A 224 -2.78 -2.74 17.08
C THR A 224 -3.84 -1.84 16.43
N ARG A 225 -4.38 -0.85 17.15
CA ARG A 225 -5.34 0.10 16.60
C ARG A 225 -4.72 0.90 15.46
N THR A 226 -5.51 1.15 14.42
CA THR A 226 -5.05 1.88 13.23
C THR A 226 -6.18 2.69 12.59
N ALA A 227 -5.84 3.84 12.01
CA ALA A 227 -6.78 4.59 11.19
C ALA A 227 -6.91 3.93 9.81
N LEU A 228 -8.13 3.53 9.43
CA LEU A 228 -8.41 3.00 8.09
C LEU A 228 -8.59 4.12 7.09
N CYS A 229 -9.40 5.12 7.45
CA CYS A 229 -9.72 6.29 6.66
C CYS A 229 -10.38 7.33 7.57
N ARG A 230 -10.86 8.44 6.99
CA ARG A 230 -11.51 9.52 7.73
C ARG A 230 -12.69 9.02 8.58
N GLY A 231 -12.59 9.17 9.89
CA GLY A 231 -13.63 8.81 10.86
C GLY A 231 -13.75 7.30 11.17
N ILE A 232 -12.83 6.47 10.66
CA ILE A 232 -12.85 5.02 10.88
C ILE A 232 -11.50 4.54 11.43
N THR A 233 -11.54 4.01 12.64
CA THR A 233 -10.43 3.33 13.31
C THR A 233 -10.78 1.86 13.46
N LEU A 234 -9.83 0.98 13.14
CA LEU A 234 -9.92 -0.45 13.38
C LEU A 234 -9.18 -0.79 14.67
N ASN A 235 -9.65 -1.83 15.38
CA ASN A 235 -8.98 -2.33 16.59
C ASN A 235 -7.85 -3.31 16.26
N ILE A 236 -7.93 -3.93 15.09
CA ILE A 236 -6.87 -4.72 14.46
C ILE A 236 -6.72 -4.32 13.00
N PRO A 237 -5.51 -4.32 12.41
CA PRO A 237 -5.26 -3.76 11.09
C PRO A 237 -5.62 -4.73 9.95
N LEU A 238 -6.76 -5.43 10.07
CA LEU A 238 -7.16 -6.50 9.16
C LEU A 238 -8.47 -6.18 8.43
N LEU A 239 -8.44 -6.33 7.11
CA LEU A 239 -9.59 -6.28 6.21
C LEU A 239 -9.74 -7.61 5.48
N SER A 240 -10.98 -8.02 5.18
CA SER A 240 -11.22 -9.13 4.27
C SER A 240 -11.45 -8.65 2.84
N SER A 241 -10.89 -9.37 1.87
CA SER A 241 -10.99 -9.02 0.44
C SER A 241 -12.43 -9.09 -0.08
N ALA A 242 -12.79 -8.16 -0.96
CA ALA A 242 -14.09 -8.08 -1.61
C ALA A 242 -14.27 -9.14 -2.71
N MET A 243 -14.33 -10.40 -2.31
CA MET A 243 -14.42 -11.55 -3.21
C MET A 243 -15.57 -12.48 -2.82
N ASP A 244 -16.19 -13.11 -3.81
CA ASP A 244 -17.36 -13.98 -3.64
C ASP A 244 -17.09 -15.31 -2.95
N THR A 245 -15.81 -15.67 -2.76
CA THR A 245 -15.37 -16.81 -1.96
C THR A 245 -14.79 -16.39 -0.60
N VAL A 246 -14.81 -15.09 -0.28
CA VAL A 246 -14.23 -14.55 0.96
C VAL A 246 -15.28 -13.81 1.79
N THR A 247 -15.88 -12.74 1.28
CA THR A 247 -16.60 -11.78 2.15
C THR A 247 -18.06 -11.58 1.79
N GLU A 248 -18.92 -12.23 2.55
CA GLU A 248 -20.35 -11.88 2.70
C GLU A 248 -20.63 -11.50 4.17
N GLY A 249 -21.90 -11.28 4.53
CA GLY A 249 -22.30 -10.81 5.85
C GLY A 249 -21.80 -11.69 7.00
N ARG A 250 -21.71 -13.02 6.84
CA ARG A 250 -21.20 -13.91 7.88
C ARG A 250 -19.75 -13.61 8.25
N LEU A 251 -18.87 -13.54 7.26
CA LEU A 251 -17.46 -13.24 7.48
C LEU A 251 -17.27 -11.78 7.92
N ALA A 252 -18.02 -10.85 7.34
CA ALA A 252 -17.94 -9.44 7.74
C ALA A 252 -18.36 -9.21 9.21
N ILE A 253 -19.41 -9.90 9.69
CA ILE A 253 -19.80 -9.88 11.11
C ILE A 253 -18.66 -10.44 11.97
N ALA A 254 -18.16 -11.62 11.65
CA ALA A 254 -17.12 -12.27 12.45
C ALA A 254 -15.84 -11.41 12.55
N LEU A 255 -15.36 -10.88 11.42
CA LEU A 255 -14.16 -10.05 11.40
C LEU A 255 -14.38 -8.71 12.11
N ALA A 256 -15.55 -8.08 11.96
CA ALA A 256 -15.87 -6.85 12.68
C ALA A 256 -16.00 -7.10 14.19
N SER A 257 -16.53 -8.24 14.62
CA SER A 257 -16.56 -8.62 16.05
C SER A 257 -15.14 -8.78 16.63
N GLU A 258 -14.18 -9.28 15.84
CA GLU A 258 -12.76 -9.37 16.26
C GLU A 258 -12.00 -8.02 16.17
N GLY A 259 -12.62 -6.98 15.60
CA GLY A 259 -12.05 -5.63 15.52
C GLY A 259 -11.49 -5.20 14.17
N GLY A 260 -11.60 -6.06 13.15
CA GLY A 260 -11.29 -5.72 11.76
C GLY A 260 -12.50 -5.14 11.04
N ILE A 261 -12.52 -5.23 9.71
CA ILE A 261 -13.70 -4.88 8.90
C ILE A 261 -13.79 -5.75 7.64
N GLY A 262 -15.00 -6.22 7.32
CA GLY A 262 -15.25 -6.95 6.08
C GLY A 262 -15.70 -6.03 4.94
N ILE A 263 -15.20 -6.27 3.72
CA ILE A 263 -15.66 -5.59 2.50
C ILE A 263 -16.54 -6.53 1.67
N ILE A 264 -17.85 -6.29 1.62
CA ILE A 264 -18.80 -7.10 0.84
C ILE A 264 -18.50 -6.97 -0.66
N HIS A 265 -18.35 -8.09 -1.36
CA HIS A 265 -18.09 -8.11 -2.80
C HIS A 265 -19.28 -7.60 -3.63
N LYS A 266 -19.00 -7.21 -4.88
CA LYS A 266 -20.01 -6.70 -5.84
C LYS A 266 -20.51 -7.74 -6.86
N ASN A 267 -20.05 -8.98 -6.76
CA ASN A 267 -20.45 -10.11 -7.63
C ASN A 267 -21.87 -10.64 -7.30
N MET A 268 -22.83 -9.74 -7.15
CA MET A 268 -24.25 -9.96 -6.85
C MET A 268 -25.05 -8.69 -7.23
N SER A 269 -26.37 -8.74 -7.22
CA SER A 269 -27.18 -7.52 -7.49
C SER A 269 -26.91 -6.41 -6.46
N ALA A 270 -27.26 -5.17 -6.80
CA ALA A 270 -27.11 -4.05 -5.87
C ALA A 270 -28.01 -4.21 -4.63
N GLU A 271 -29.19 -4.79 -4.82
CA GLU A 271 -30.15 -5.15 -3.78
C GLU A 271 -29.61 -6.21 -2.82
N GLU A 272 -29.04 -7.29 -3.35
CA GLU A 272 -28.46 -8.35 -2.52
C GLU A 272 -27.27 -7.84 -1.72
N GLN A 273 -26.40 -7.02 -2.33
CA GLN A 273 -25.25 -6.45 -1.63
C GLN A 273 -25.70 -5.51 -0.50
N ALA A 274 -26.72 -4.69 -0.74
CA ALA A 274 -27.35 -3.84 0.28
C ALA A 274 -27.96 -4.67 1.41
N ARG A 275 -28.57 -5.82 1.12
CA ARG A 275 -29.07 -6.76 2.14
C ARG A 275 -27.93 -7.35 2.98
N GLU A 276 -26.79 -7.70 2.38
CA GLU A 276 -25.61 -8.15 3.13
C GLU A 276 -25.09 -7.07 4.09
N VAL A 277 -24.96 -5.83 3.62
CA VAL A 277 -24.61 -4.68 4.49
C VAL A 277 -25.60 -4.55 5.64
N PHE A 278 -26.90 -4.57 5.33
CA PHE A 278 -27.96 -4.46 6.33
C PHE A 278 -27.90 -5.59 7.38
N LYS A 279 -27.61 -6.83 6.97
CA LYS A 279 -27.39 -7.96 7.90
C LYS A 279 -26.27 -7.67 8.89
N VAL A 280 -25.14 -7.11 8.42
CA VAL A 280 -24.01 -6.76 9.30
C VAL A 280 -24.41 -5.64 10.25
N LYS A 281 -24.99 -4.55 9.74
CA LYS A 281 -25.42 -3.40 10.56
C LYS A 281 -26.46 -3.75 11.63
N ARG A 282 -27.23 -4.83 11.45
CA ARG A 282 -28.24 -5.29 12.43
C ARG A 282 -27.79 -6.46 13.31
N SER A 283 -26.58 -6.98 13.11
CA SER A 283 -26.09 -8.16 13.83
C SER A 283 -25.78 -7.92 15.30
N GLU A 284 -25.43 -6.68 15.65
CA GLU A 284 -25.14 -6.17 17.00
C GLU A 284 -25.63 -4.74 17.07
N ASN A 285 -26.33 -4.40 18.16
CA ASN A 285 -26.69 -3.03 18.45
C ASN A 285 -26.42 -2.79 19.93
N GLY A 286 -25.57 -1.83 20.30
CA GLY A 286 -25.40 -1.48 21.72
C GLY A 286 -26.74 -1.05 22.33
N VAL A 287 -27.35 -0.01 21.76
CA VAL A 287 -28.71 0.43 22.05
C VAL A 287 -29.49 0.46 20.74
N ILE A 288 -30.59 -0.28 20.67
CA ILE A 288 -31.48 -0.26 19.50
C ILE A 288 -32.36 0.99 19.64
N ASN A 289 -32.00 2.09 18.97
CA ASN A 289 -32.72 3.36 19.07
C ASN A 289 -34.08 3.36 18.36
N ASP A 290 -34.25 2.51 17.34
CA ASP A 290 -35.50 2.37 16.58
C ASP A 290 -35.91 0.89 16.56
N PRO A 291 -36.39 0.36 17.70
CA PRO A 291 -36.82 -1.03 17.78
C PRO A 291 -38.10 -1.22 16.98
N ILE A 292 -38.25 -2.39 16.35
CA ILE A 292 -39.49 -2.73 15.65
C ILE A 292 -40.60 -2.85 16.69
N THR A 293 -41.69 -2.12 16.47
CA THR A 293 -42.85 -2.08 17.38
C THR A 293 -44.12 -2.57 16.70
N LEU A 294 -45.10 -3.00 17.50
CA LEU A 294 -46.46 -3.30 17.04
C LEU A 294 -47.50 -2.55 17.88
N PRO A 295 -48.67 -2.21 17.32
CA PRO A 295 -49.79 -1.69 18.09
C PRO A 295 -50.53 -2.82 18.84
N PRO A 296 -51.24 -2.54 19.95
CA PRO A 296 -51.98 -3.55 20.71
C PRO A 296 -53.02 -4.31 19.90
N ARG A 297 -53.58 -3.67 18.87
CA ARG A 297 -54.59 -4.23 17.95
C ARG A 297 -54.05 -5.19 16.90
N ALA A 298 -52.72 -5.25 16.71
CA ALA A 298 -52.13 -6.21 15.78
C ALA A 298 -52.35 -7.63 16.28
N THR A 299 -52.26 -8.62 15.39
CA THR A 299 -52.58 -10.02 15.71
C THR A 299 -51.34 -10.84 16.05
N VAL A 300 -51.54 -12.01 16.68
CA VAL A 300 -50.46 -13.01 16.87
C VAL A 300 -49.81 -13.39 15.54
N GLY A 301 -50.59 -13.51 14.46
CA GLY A 301 -50.08 -13.76 13.11
C GLY A 301 -49.16 -12.66 12.60
N ASP A 302 -49.53 -11.39 12.82
CA ASP A 302 -48.66 -10.25 12.49
C ASP A 302 -47.35 -10.28 13.28
N ALA A 303 -47.44 -10.56 14.58
CA ALA A 303 -46.27 -10.69 15.43
C ALA A 303 -45.33 -11.81 14.99
N ASN A 304 -45.86 -13.00 14.69
CA ASN A 304 -45.08 -14.13 14.19
C ASN A 304 -44.36 -13.78 12.89
N ARG A 305 -45.09 -13.20 11.92
CA ARG A 305 -44.53 -12.76 10.64
C ARG A 305 -43.39 -11.76 10.83
N ILE A 306 -43.60 -10.72 11.64
CA ILE A 306 -42.56 -9.71 11.90
C ILE A 306 -41.37 -10.29 12.65
N MET A 307 -41.60 -11.15 13.65
CA MET A 307 -40.52 -11.82 14.38
C MET A 307 -39.68 -12.71 13.46
N GLU A 308 -40.31 -13.39 12.51
CA GLU A 308 -39.65 -14.27 11.53
C GLU A 308 -38.90 -13.47 10.45
N GLU A 309 -39.56 -12.47 9.86
CA GLU A 309 -39.00 -11.58 8.84
C GLU A 309 -37.79 -10.81 9.34
N HIS A 310 -37.88 -10.25 10.54
CA HIS A 310 -36.82 -9.43 11.12
C HIS A 310 -35.91 -10.18 12.10
N LYS A 311 -36.16 -11.49 12.32
CA LYS A 311 -35.40 -12.36 13.23
C LYS A 311 -35.25 -11.79 14.65
N VAL A 312 -36.30 -11.17 15.16
CA VAL A 312 -36.34 -10.58 16.52
C VAL A 312 -37.13 -11.47 17.47
N ASN A 313 -36.66 -11.56 18.72
CA ASN A 313 -37.27 -12.44 19.74
C ASN A 313 -38.18 -11.69 20.72
N GLY A 314 -38.38 -10.39 20.51
CA GLY A 314 -39.37 -9.61 21.22
C GLY A 314 -39.58 -8.24 20.60
N ILE A 315 -40.80 -7.76 20.71
CA ILE A 315 -41.34 -6.58 20.05
C ILE A 315 -41.98 -5.72 21.14
N PRO A 316 -41.49 -4.49 21.39
CA PRO A 316 -42.17 -3.53 22.22
C PRO A 316 -43.53 -3.16 21.61
N ILE A 317 -44.56 -3.05 22.44
CA ILE A 317 -45.91 -2.71 22.01
C ILE A 317 -46.17 -1.24 22.36
N VAL A 318 -46.54 -0.46 21.34
CA VAL A 318 -46.71 1.00 21.47
C VAL A 318 -48.06 1.45 20.95
N GLU A 319 -48.61 2.51 21.53
CA GLU A 319 -49.88 3.10 21.12
C GLU A 319 -49.76 4.61 20.88
N GLY A 320 -50.60 5.15 19.99
CA GLY A 320 -50.59 6.57 19.62
C GLY A 320 -49.23 7.04 19.11
N GLU A 321 -48.71 8.13 19.69
CA GLU A 321 -47.40 8.72 19.38
C GLU A 321 -46.21 7.96 20.00
N GLY A 322 -46.26 6.62 20.01
CA GLY A 322 -45.15 5.78 20.49
C GLY A 322 -45.11 5.55 22.00
N LYS A 323 -46.23 5.74 22.71
CA LYS A 323 -46.33 5.44 24.15
C LYS A 323 -46.18 3.94 24.37
N LEU A 324 -45.23 3.54 25.23
CA LEU A 324 -45.00 2.13 25.53
C LEU A 324 -46.15 1.59 26.40
N VAL A 325 -46.79 0.51 25.93
CA VAL A 325 -47.92 -0.13 26.62
C VAL A 325 -47.69 -1.62 26.90
N GLY A 326 -46.63 -2.22 26.36
CA GLY A 326 -46.28 -3.59 26.66
C GLY A 326 -45.01 -4.08 25.96
N ILE A 327 -44.69 -5.36 26.18
CA ILE A 327 -43.70 -6.09 25.39
C ILE A 327 -44.24 -7.49 25.08
N LEU A 328 -43.98 -7.93 23.85
CA LEU A 328 -44.31 -9.28 23.40
C LEU A 328 -43.02 -10.04 23.09
N THR A 329 -42.90 -11.27 23.55
CA THR A 329 -41.74 -12.14 23.33
C THR A 329 -42.16 -13.47 22.74
N ARG A 330 -41.20 -14.26 22.20
CA ARG A 330 -41.51 -15.62 21.72
C ARG A 330 -42.14 -16.52 22.78
N ARG A 331 -41.88 -16.29 24.06
CA ARG A 331 -42.46 -17.11 25.15
C ARG A 331 -43.97 -16.90 25.25
N ASP A 332 -44.43 -15.67 25.02
CA ASP A 332 -45.84 -15.29 25.10
C ASP A 332 -46.66 -15.88 23.95
N LEU A 333 -46.01 -16.08 22.79
CA LEU A 333 -46.61 -16.65 21.59
C LEU A 333 -46.64 -18.18 21.57
N ARG A 334 -45.79 -18.85 22.36
CA ARG A 334 -45.51 -20.29 22.26
C ARG A 334 -46.71 -21.20 22.50
N PHE A 335 -47.72 -20.71 23.23
CA PHE A 335 -48.92 -21.46 23.59
C PHE A 335 -50.20 -20.92 22.91
N GLN A 336 -50.06 -19.97 21.99
CA GLN A 336 -51.20 -19.41 21.26
C GLN A 336 -51.67 -20.39 20.20
N ARG A 337 -52.97 -20.74 20.24
CA ARG A 337 -53.59 -21.70 19.32
C ARG A 337 -54.16 -21.07 18.06
N THR A 338 -54.34 -19.75 18.05
CA THR A 338 -54.95 -19.00 16.96
C THR A 338 -54.13 -17.76 16.64
N GLU A 339 -53.92 -17.52 15.36
CA GLU A 339 -53.16 -16.37 14.87
C GLU A 339 -53.98 -15.07 14.94
N LYS A 340 -55.30 -15.16 15.13
CA LYS A 340 -56.20 -14.00 15.12
C LYS A 340 -56.27 -13.26 16.46
N THR A 341 -55.73 -13.83 17.54
CA THR A 341 -55.78 -13.17 18.85
C THR A 341 -55.06 -11.82 18.80
N PRO A 342 -55.68 -10.73 19.30
CA PRO A 342 -55.00 -9.44 19.44
C PRO A 342 -53.82 -9.50 20.41
N ILE A 343 -52.74 -8.79 20.10
CA ILE A 343 -51.54 -8.73 20.93
C ILE A 343 -51.83 -8.16 22.33
N ALA A 344 -52.80 -7.26 22.45
CA ALA A 344 -53.24 -6.69 23.73
C ALA A 344 -53.62 -7.75 24.79
N GLU A 345 -54.10 -8.92 24.36
CA GLU A 345 -54.51 -10.02 25.25
C GLU A 345 -53.33 -10.90 25.69
N VAL A 346 -52.21 -10.84 24.96
CA VAL A 346 -51.09 -11.79 25.11
C VAL A 346 -49.81 -11.11 25.61
N MET A 347 -49.64 -9.81 25.35
CA MET A 347 -48.45 -9.06 25.74
C MET A 347 -48.28 -8.96 27.26
N THR A 348 -47.03 -8.83 27.70
CA THR A 348 -46.75 -8.39 29.08
C THR A 348 -47.03 -6.89 29.17
N LYS A 349 -47.93 -6.50 30.08
CA LYS A 349 -48.34 -5.10 30.31
C LYS A 349 -47.93 -4.55 31.69
N ASP A 350 -47.79 -5.45 32.67
CA ASP A 350 -47.45 -5.09 34.05
C ASP A 350 -45.96 -5.29 34.33
N LYS A 351 -45.39 -4.46 35.21
CA LYS A 351 -43.98 -4.54 35.65
C LYS A 351 -42.98 -4.54 34.48
N LEU A 352 -43.24 -3.73 33.46
CA LEU A 352 -42.29 -3.51 32.38
C LEU A 352 -40.96 -3.01 32.94
N VAL A 353 -39.88 -3.68 32.58
CA VAL A 353 -38.53 -3.30 33.00
C VAL A 353 -38.05 -2.21 32.04
N THR A 354 -37.97 -0.99 32.55
CA THR A 354 -37.64 0.20 31.78
C THR A 354 -36.44 0.95 32.35
N ALA A 355 -35.80 1.78 31.53
CA ALA A 355 -34.74 2.71 31.95
C ALA A 355 -34.79 4.02 31.14
N PRO A 356 -34.26 5.14 31.64
CA PRO A 356 -34.25 6.40 30.91
C PRO A 356 -33.22 6.42 29.75
N PRO A 357 -33.37 7.33 28.76
CA PRO A 357 -32.32 7.58 27.77
C PRO A 357 -31.00 7.94 28.44
N GLY A 358 -29.88 7.51 27.84
CA GLY A 358 -28.54 7.68 28.42
C GLY A 358 -28.10 6.56 29.38
N THR A 359 -28.95 5.55 29.61
CA THR A 359 -28.56 4.34 30.35
C THR A 359 -27.38 3.65 29.67
N THR A 360 -26.28 3.49 30.42
CA THR A 360 -25.08 2.80 29.95
C THR A 360 -25.31 1.29 29.86
N LEU A 361 -24.46 0.59 29.10
CA LEU A 361 -24.53 -0.87 28.97
C LEU A 361 -24.28 -1.60 30.30
N GLU A 362 -23.39 -1.07 31.15
CA GLU A 362 -23.16 -1.61 32.51
C GLU A 362 -24.40 -1.45 33.39
N GLN A 363 -25.02 -0.27 33.41
CA GLN A 363 -26.27 -0.05 34.12
C GLN A 363 -27.38 -0.95 33.58
N ALA A 364 -27.48 -1.09 32.25
CA ALA A 364 -28.44 -1.96 31.61
C ALA A 364 -28.25 -3.43 32.02
N ARG A 365 -27.00 -3.90 32.09
CA ARG A 365 -26.66 -5.26 32.58
C ARG A 365 -27.18 -5.47 33.99
N ASP A 366 -26.89 -4.54 34.90
CA ASP A 366 -27.30 -4.65 36.30
C ASP A 366 -28.83 -4.64 36.46
N ILE A 367 -29.53 -3.80 35.68
CA ILE A 367 -31.00 -3.76 35.67
C ILE A 367 -31.56 -5.09 35.15
N LEU A 368 -31.09 -5.57 34.00
CA LEU A 368 -31.53 -6.83 33.39
C LEU A 368 -31.30 -8.03 34.33
N PHE A 369 -30.13 -8.07 34.98
CA PHE A 369 -29.76 -9.14 35.92
C PHE A 369 -30.64 -9.13 37.17
N ARG A 370 -30.86 -7.96 37.79
CA ARG A 370 -31.73 -7.82 38.97
C ARG A 370 -33.19 -8.15 38.64
N ALA A 371 -33.67 -7.71 37.48
CA ALA A 371 -35.04 -7.94 37.04
C ALA A 371 -35.24 -9.34 36.41
N LYS A 372 -34.18 -10.11 36.17
CA LYS A 372 -34.18 -11.44 35.54
C LYS A 372 -34.92 -11.48 34.20
N VAL A 373 -34.72 -10.44 33.39
CA VAL A 373 -35.28 -10.33 32.04
C VAL A 373 -34.17 -10.17 31.00
N GLU A 374 -34.48 -10.43 29.73
CA GLU A 374 -33.51 -10.35 28.63
C GLU A 374 -33.56 -9.03 27.84
N LYS A 375 -34.55 -8.17 28.11
CA LYS A 375 -34.84 -6.97 27.32
C LYS A 375 -35.16 -5.80 28.25
N LEU A 376 -34.48 -4.68 28.02
CA LEU A 376 -34.64 -3.43 28.75
C LEU A 376 -35.18 -2.37 27.80
N LEU A 377 -36.35 -1.83 28.13
CA LEU A 377 -37.05 -0.83 27.31
C LEU A 377 -36.59 0.57 27.72
N ILE A 378 -36.08 1.36 26.78
CA ILE A 378 -35.64 2.72 27.06
C ILE A 378 -36.83 3.67 26.81
N VAL A 379 -37.25 4.41 27.83
CA VAL A 379 -38.45 5.28 27.77
C VAL A 379 -38.14 6.70 28.25
N ASP A 380 -38.66 7.71 27.54
CA ASP A 380 -38.55 9.10 27.99
C ASP A 380 -39.51 9.43 29.14
N ARG A 381 -39.46 10.69 29.61
CA ARG A 381 -40.28 11.17 30.74
C ARG A 381 -41.79 11.12 30.45
N GLU A 382 -42.17 11.15 29.17
CA GLU A 382 -43.56 11.06 28.74
C GLU A 382 -44.02 9.60 28.53
N GLY A 383 -43.15 8.63 28.79
CA GLY A 383 -43.44 7.20 28.64
C GLY A 383 -43.38 6.70 27.19
N ARG A 384 -42.77 7.46 26.28
CA ARG A 384 -42.57 7.04 24.89
C ARG A 384 -41.34 6.19 24.76
N LEU A 385 -41.42 5.15 23.92
CA LEU A 385 -40.30 4.27 23.65
C LEU A 385 -39.22 5.01 22.84
N ARG A 386 -38.00 5.02 23.37
CA ARG A 386 -36.80 5.63 22.76
C ARG A 386 -35.72 4.61 22.40
N GLY A 387 -35.88 3.36 22.82
CA GLY A 387 -34.98 2.30 22.42
C GLY A 387 -35.16 0.99 23.16
N LEU A 388 -34.31 0.02 22.85
CA LEU A 388 -34.28 -1.32 23.44
C LEU A 388 -32.82 -1.78 23.61
N ILE A 389 -32.49 -2.31 24.78
CA ILE A 389 -31.22 -2.99 25.05
C ILE A 389 -31.52 -4.46 25.33
N THR A 390 -30.73 -5.37 24.75
CA THR A 390 -30.91 -6.81 24.96
C THR A 390 -29.71 -7.44 25.67
N MET A 391 -29.96 -8.48 26.47
CA MET A 391 -28.90 -9.25 27.13
C MET A 391 -27.95 -9.89 26.09
N ARG A 392 -28.45 -10.20 24.89
CA ARG A 392 -27.62 -10.71 23.79
C ARG A 392 -26.55 -9.69 23.38
N ASP A 393 -26.90 -8.41 23.27
CA ASP A 393 -25.97 -7.36 22.87
C ASP A 393 -24.90 -7.11 23.94
N ILE A 394 -25.29 -7.21 25.22
CA ILE A 394 -24.36 -7.13 26.37
C ILE A 394 -23.40 -8.32 26.38
N ASN A 395 -23.90 -9.55 26.22
CA ASN A 395 -23.05 -10.74 26.18
C ASN A 395 -22.05 -10.67 25.01
N LYS A 396 -22.47 -10.15 23.86
CA LYS A 396 -21.59 -9.96 22.71
C LYS A 396 -20.50 -8.92 22.96
N LEU A 397 -20.80 -7.84 23.68
CA LEU A 397 -19.81 -6.86 24.12
C LEU A 397 -18.75 -7.47 25.03
N GLU A 398 -19.16 -8.30 25.99
CA GLU A 398 -18.24 -8.98 26.90
C GLU A 398 -17.41 -10.04 26.16
N GLN A 399 -18.01 -10.75 25.21
CA GLN A 399 -17.33 -11.75 24.38
C GLN A 399 -16.33 -11.12 23.39
N PHE A 400 -16.68 -9.97 22.82
CA PHE A 400 -15.94 -9.30 21.75
C PHE A 400 -15.63 -7.84 22.10
N PRO A 401 -14.80 -7.59 23.13
CA PRO A 401 -14.52 -6.24 23.62
C PRO A 401 -13.77 -5.37 22.59
N GLN A 402 -13.13 -6.00 21.61
CA GLN A 402 -12.39 -5.33 20.53
C GLN A 402 -13.23 -5.14 19.26
N SER A 403 -14.55 -5.34 19.30
CA SER A 403 -15.42 -5.17 18.13
C SER A 403 -15.27 -3.78 17.47
N CYS A 404 -15.17 -3.77 16.15
CA CYS A 404 -15.12 -2.57 15.34
C CYS A 404 -16.55 -2.04 15.11
N ARG A 405 -16.90 -0.96 15.83
CA ARG A 405 -18.26 -0.42 15.86
C ARG A 405 -18.35 1.02 15.42
N ASP A 406 -19.50 1.39 14.89
CA ASP A 406 -19.86 2.77 14.62
C ASP A 406 -20.32 3.50 15.89
N GLU A 407 -20.58 4.80 15.77
CA GLU A 407 -21.02 5.66 16.88
C GLU A 407 -22.37 5.23 17.50
N ARG A 408 -23.16 4.41 16.78
CA ARG A 408 -24.42 3.81 17.26
C ARG A 408 -24.20 2.45 17.93
N GLY A 409 -22.96 1.99 18.03
CA GLY A 409 -22.61 0.69 18.59
C GLY A 409 -22.92 -0.49 17.68
N ARG A 410 -23.13 -0.27 16.37
CA ARG A 410 -23.34 -1.32 15.37
C ARG A 410 -22.01 -1.73 14.76
N LEU A 411 -21.87 -3.00 14.36
CA LEU A 411 -20.65 -3.42 13.65
C LEU A 411 -20.42 -2.60 12.37
N ARG A 412 -19.16 -2.31 12.07
CA ARG A 412 -18.75 -1.62 10.84
C ARG A 412 -18.65 -2.59 9.67
N VAL A 413 -19.00 -2.12 8.48
CA VAL A 413 -18.92 -2.89 7.23
C VAL A 413 -18.59 -2.00 6.04
N GLY A 414 -17.74 -2.48 5.15
CA GLY A 414 -17.50 -1.86 3.86
C GLY A 414 -18.13 -2.63 2.71
N ALA A 415 -18.22 -1.99 1.54
CA ALA A 415 -18.72 -2.66 0.34
C ALA A 415 -17.95 -2.19 -0.91
N ALA A 416 -17.66 -3.12 -1.81
CA ALA A 416 -17.02 -2.82 -3.09
C ALA A 416 -18.03 -2.32 -4.12
N VAL A 417 -17.61 -1.41 -5.00
CA VAL A 417 -18.42 -0.86 -6.10
C VAL A 417 -17.68 -0.89 -7.44
N GLY A 418 -18.46 -0.88 -8.52
CA GLY A 418 -18.00 -0.72 -9.90
C GLY A 418 -17.54 0.69 -10.23
N VAL A 419 -16.94 0.85 -11.41
CA VAL A 419 -16.59 2.16 -11.96
C VAL A 419 -17.86 2.74 -12.59
N GLY A 420 -18.30 3.91 -12.13
CA GLY A 420 -19.56 4.52 -12.58
C GLY A 420 -20.85 3.85 -12.08
N ASP A 421 -20.78 2.89 -11.16
CA ASP A 421 -21.95 2.17 -10.62
C ASP A 421 -22.64 2.97 -9.49
N PHE A 422 -23.19 4.14 -9.84
CA PHE A 422 -23.75 5.08 -8.87
C PHE A 422 -25.08 4.63 -8.26
N GLU A 423 -25.85 3.77 -8.95
CA GLU A 423 -27.09 3.21 -8.39
C GLU A 423 -26.78 2.28 -7.21
N ARG A 424 -25.77 1.40 -7.36
CA ARG A 424 -25.29 0.56 -6.27
C ARG A 424 -24.77 1.39 -5.10
N VAL A 425 -23.99 2.45 -5.38
CA VAL A 425 -23.53 3.38 -4.36
C VAL A 425 -24.71 3.95 -3.55
N GLU A 426 -25.75 4.43 -4.23
CA GLU A 426 -26.93 5.01 -3.55
C GLU A 426 -27.60 4.00 -2.62
N ARG A 427 -27.79 2.76 -3.08
CA ARG A 427 -28.44 1.69 -2.28
C ARG A 427 -27.60 1.28 -1.07
N LEU A 428 -26.28 1.21 -1.22
CA LEU A 428 -25.36 0.89 -0.12
C LEU A 428 -25.33 2.01 0.92
N VAL A 429 -25.33 3.27 0.49
CA VAL A 429 -25.41 4.43 1.39
C VAL A 429 -26.74 4.43 2.15
N LYS A 430 -27.87 4.18 1.48
CA LYS A 430 -29.19 4.01 2.13
C LYS A 430 -29.23 2.85 3.14
N SER A 431 -28.31 1.89 3.02
CA SER A 431 -28.19 0.75 3.92
C SER A 431 -27.17 0.98 5.05
N ASP A 432 -26.70 2.22 5.24
CA ASP A 432 -25.71 2.62 6.25
C ASP A 432 -24.35 1.91 6.12
N VAL A 433 -23.85 1.70 4.89
CA VAL A 433 -22.47 1.23 4.69
C VAL A 433 -21.48 2.23 5.28
N ASP A 434 -20.45 1.75 5.99
CA ASP A 434 -19.48 2.63 6.66
C ASP A 434 -18.41 3.16 5.70
N VAL A 435 -18.02 2.37 4.70
CA VAL A 435 -16.98 2.73 3.73
C VAL A 435 -17.22 2.07 2.38
N LEU A 436 -17.01 2.81 1.29
CA LEU A 436 -17.08 2.29 -0.08
C LEU A 436 -15.67 1.98 -0.60
N VAL A 437 -15.53 0.90 -1.35
CA VAL A 437 -14.28 0.54 -2.03
C VAL A 437 -14.49 0.54 -3.53
N VAL A 438 -13.95 1.54 -4.23
CA VAL A 438 -13.92 1.53 -5.71
C VAL A 438 -12.87 0.50 -6.12
N ASP A 439 -13.33 -0.68 -6.53
CA ASP A 439 -12.50 -1.87 -6.72
C ASP A 439 -12.31 -2.17 -8.22
N THR A 440 -11.11 -1.94 -8.72
CA THR A 440 -10.68 -2.21 -10.10
C THR A 440 -9.30 -2.86 -10.14
N ALA A 441 -8.95 -3.53 -11.25
CA ALA A 441 -7.60 -4.02 -11.46
C ALA A 441 -6.58 -2.87 -11.67
N HIS A 442 -7.01 -1.77 -12.30
CA HIS A 442 -6.17 -0.61 -12.58
C HIS A 442 -6.81 0.71 -12.11
N GLY A 443 -6.46 1.10 -10.88
CA GLY A 443 -6.99 2.28 -10.19
C GLY A 443 -6.53 3.61 -10.76
N HIS A 444 -5.47 3.63 -11.58
CA HIS A 444 -4.94 4.85 -12.20
C HIS A 444 -5.60 5.18 -13.55
N SER A 445 -6.79 4.62 -13.82
CA SER A 445 -7.56 4.98 -15.01
C SER A 445 -8.42 6.22 -14.76
N LYS A 446 -8.60 7.03 -15.81
CA LYS A 446 -9.43 8.25 -15.75
C LYS A 446 -10.82 7.98 -15.19
N ASN A 447 -11.47 6.90 -15.62
CA ASN A 447 -12.84 6.57 -15.20
C ASN A 447 -12.94 6.30 -13.69
N VAL A 448 -11.88 5.74 -13.08
CA VAL A 448 -11.82 5.49 -11.62
C VAL A 448 -11.67 6.81 -10.88
N ILE A 449 -10.75 7.67 -11.31
CA ILE A 449 -10.53 9.01 -10.75
C ILE A 449 -11.83 9.82 -10.79
N ASP A 450 -12.52 9.83 -11.93
CA ASP A 450 -13.80 10.53 -12.09
C ASP A 450 -14.89 9.93 -11.20
N THR A 451 -14.94 8.60 -11.06
CA THR A 451 -15.88 7.92 -10.15
C THR A 451 -15.65 8.33 -8.70
N VAL A 452 -14.39 8.36 -8.24
CA VAL A 452 -14.04 8.78 -6.88
C VAL A 452 -14.47 10.23 -6.63
N ARG A 453 -14.17 11.15 -7.57
CA ARG A 453 -14.61 12.55 -7.49
C ARG A 453 -16.12 12.68 -7.38
N GLU A 454 -16.87 11.93 -8.18
CA GLU A 454 -18.32 12.01 -8.21
C GLU A 454 -18.97 11.42 -6.94
N ILE A 455 -18.44 10.30 -6.42
CA ILE A 455 -18.91 9.76 -5.13
C ILE A 455 -18.64 10.78 -4.02
N ARG A 456 -17.44 11.36 -3.97
CA ARG A 456 -17.05 12.35 -2.95
C ARG A 456 -17.89 13.63 -3.01
N LYS A 457 -18.35 14.02 -4.20
CA LYS A 457 -19.25 15.17 -4.41
C LYS A 457 -20.67 14.89 -3.91
N ARG A 458 -21.20 13.69 -4.13
CA ARG A 458 -22.60 13.34 -3.82
C ARG A 458 -22.81 12.83 -2.39
N TYR A 459 -21.82 12.16 -1.81
CA TYR A 459 -21.96 11.42 -0.56
C TYR A 459 -20.86 11.76 0.44
N GLN A 460 -21.19 11.69 1.73
CA GLN A 460 -20.21 11.91 2.81
C GLN A 460 -19.50 10.62 3.26
N VAL A 461 -19.96 9.46 2.79
CA VAL A 461 -19.34 8.16 3.11
C VAL A 461 -17.88 8.16 2.65
N PRO A 462 -16.93 7.69 3.48
CA PRO A 462 -15.54 7.56 3.08
C PRO A 462 -15.35 6.62 1.89
N VAL A 463 -14.37 6.93 1.04
CA VAL A 463 -14.04 6.16 -0.17
C VAL A 463 -12.61 5.66 -0.14
N ILE A 464 -12.45 4.35 -0.26
CA ILE A 464 -11.17 3.68 -0.52
C ILE A 464 -11.07 3.45 -2.04
N ALA A 465 -9.94 3.81 -2.65
CA ALA A 465 -9.74 3.65 -4.09
C ALA A 465 -8.52 2.78 -4.41
N GLY A 466 -8.66 1.87 -5.39
CA GLY A 466 -7.57 1.06 -5.90
C GLY A 466 -8.00 0.00 -6.92
N ASN A 467 -7.12 -0.88 -7.39
CA ASN A 467 -5.75 -1.05 -6.91
C ASN A 467 -4.75 -0.18 -7.64
N ILE A 468 -3.75 0.30 -6.90
CA ILE A 468 -2.60 1.03 -7.44
C ILE A 468 -1.29 0.38 -6.99
N ALA A 469 -0.18 0.75 -7.64
CA ALA A 469 1.14 0.24 -7.27
C ALA A 469 2.26 1.29 -7.42
N THR A 470 1.91 2.56 -7.71
CA THR A 470 2.87 3.62 -8.04
C THR A 470 2.54 4.92 -7.32
N ALA A 471 3.56 5.75 -7.11
CA ALA A 471 3.44 7.06 -6.48
C ALA A 471 2.56 8.04 -7.27
N ASP A 472 2.58 7.98 -8.61
CA ASP A 472 1.75 8.85 -9.46
C ASP A 472 0.26 8.53 -9.30
N ALA A 473 -0.08 7.24 -9.34
CA ALA A 473 -1.44 6.79 -9.11
C ALA A 473 -1.96 7.20 -7.72
N ALA A 474 -1.08 7.20 -6.72
CA ALA A 474 -1.40 7.67 -5.38
C ALA A 474 -1.73 9.17 -5.37
N ARG A 475 -0.91 10.01 -6.02
CA ARG A 475 -1.15 11.46 -6.11
C ARG A 475 -2.53 11.75 -6.72
N ASP A 476 -2.82 11.13 -7.87
CA ASP A 476 -4.04 11.42 -8.62
C ASP A 476 -5.31 10.97 -7.87
N LEU A 477 -5.27 9.82 -7.18
CA LEU A 477 -6.41 9.35 -6.38
C LEU A 477 -6.59 10.15 -5.09
N ILE A 478 -5.51 10.63 -4.47
CA ILE A 478 -5.60 11.54 -3.32
C ILE A 478 -6.24 12.87 -3.76
N GLU A 479 -5.80 13.44 -4.89
CA GLU A 479 -6.39 14.66 -5.46
C GLU A 479 -7.85 14.47 -5.85
N ALA A 480 -8.22 13.27 -6.31
CA ALA A 480 -9.61 12.90 -6.59
C ALA A 480 -10.50 12.87 -5.33
N GLY A 481 -9.91 12.80 -4.14
CA GLY A 481 -10.60 12.79 -2.86
C GLY A 481 -10.78 11.41 -2.22
N ALA A 482 -9.92 10.44 -2.56
CA ALA A 482 -9.89 9.15 -1.85
C ALA A 482 -9.48 9.35 -0.37
N ASP A 483 -10.24 8.77 0.57
CA ASP A 483 -9.94 8.82 2.00
C ASP A 483 -8.89 7.77 2.42
N ALA A 484 -8.66 6.74 1.60
CA ALA A 484 -7.55 5.79 1.71
C ALA A 484 -7.25 5.11 0.36
N LEU A 485 -6.06 4.53 0.23
CA LEU A 485 -5.59 3.89 -1.01
C LEU A 485 -5.41 2.38 -0.83
N LYS A 486 -5.88 1.60 -1.80
CA LYS A 486 -5.67 0.13 -1.85
C LYS A 486 -4.52 -0.21 -2.81
N VAL A 487 -3.48 -0.86 -2.27
CA VAL A 487 -2.18 -1.04 -2.94
C VAL A 487 -1.92 -2.51 -3.23
N GLY A 488 -1.66 -2.83 -4.50
CA GLY A 488 -1.21 -4.14 -4.94
C GLY A 488 -1.77 -4.54 -6.30
N ILE A 489 -0.90 -4.77 -7.29
CA ILE A 489 -1.27 -5.26 -8.62
C ILE A 489 -0.57 -6.60 -8.88
N GLY A 490 -1.37 -7.66 -8.97
CA GLY A 490 -0.92 -9.04 -9.15
C GLY A 490 -0.29 -9.80 -7.98
N PRO A 491 -0.20 -9.35 -6.71
CA PRO A 491 0.44 -10.12 -5.65
C PRO A 491 -0.45 -11.25 -5.09
N GLY A 492 -1.75 -11.28 -5.41
CA GLY A 492 -2.68 -12.25 -4.85
C GLY A 492 -2.38 -13.68 -5.31
N ALA A 493 -2.54 -14.66 -4.42
CA ALA A 493 -2.19 -16.07 -4.64
C ALA A 493 -2.89 -16.75 -5.85
N ILE A 494 -3.96 -16.15 -6.33
CA ILE A 494 -4.88 -16.61 -7.38
C ILE A 494 -4.91 -15.67 -8.58
N CYS A 495 -4.11 -14.59 -8.56
CA CYS A 495 -4.09 -13.58 -9.58
C CYS A 495 -2.99 -13.91 -10.60
N THR A 496 -3.35 -13.90 -11.88
CA THR A 496 -2.42 -14.16 -12.98
C THR A 496 -2.13 -12.91 -13.80
N THR A 497 -2.57 -11.71 -13.39
CA THR A 497 -2.32 -10.42 -14.08
C THR A 497 -0.85 -10.23 -14.46
N ARG A 498 0.10 -10.54 -13.56
CA ARG A 498 1.54 -10.43 -13.84
C ARG A 498 2.02 -11.37 -14.95
N ILE A 499 1.37 -12.51 -15.10
CA ILE A 499 1.73 -13.54 -16.07
C ILE A 499 1.02 -13.27 -17.41
N VAL A 500 -0.28 -12.97 -17.37
CA VAL A 500 -1.13 -12.82 -18.56
C VAL A 500 -0.96 -11.44 -19.18
N ALA A 501 -1.00 -10.37 -18.39
CA ALA A 501 -0.88 -8.99 -18.87
C ALA A 501 0.55 -8.45 -18.76
N GLY A 502 1.45 -9.12 -18.04
CA GLY A 502 2.82 -8.64 -17.81
C GLY A 502 2.92 -7.45 -16.86
N ALA A 503 1.82 -7.04 -16.21
CA ALA A 503 1.75 -5.83 -15.41
C ALA A 503 1.74 -6.12 -13.90
N GLY A 504 2.55 -5.37 -13.14
CA GLY A 504 2.55 -5.41 -11.68
C GLY A 504 3.85 -4.87 -11.07
N VAL A 505 3.87 -4.74 -9.75
CA VAL A 505 5.04 -4.32 -8.97
C VAL A 505 5.18 -5.22 -7.75
N PRO A 506 6.38 -5.72 -7.39
CA PRO A 506 6.59 -6.46 -6.14
C PRO A 506 6.04 -5.72 -4.92
N GLN A 507 5.38 -6.46 -4.03
CA GLN A 507 4.40 -5.87 -3.11
C GLN A 507 5.03 -4.93 -2.07
N ILE A 508 6.22 -5.26 -1.53
CA ILE A 508 6.91 -4.39 -0.58
C ILE A 508 7.30 -3.07 -1.27
N THR A 509 7.88 -3.14 -2.47
CA THR A 509 8.20 -1.94 -3.26
C THR A 509 6.97 -1.09 -3.52
N ALA A 510 5.85 -1.69 -3.95
CA ALA A 510 4.60 -0.97 -4.20
C ALA A 510 4.08 -0.25 -2.94
N ILE A 511 4.11 -0.91 -1.78
CA ILE A 511 3.70 -0.31 -0.50
C ILE A 511 4.61 0.88 -0.19
N MET A 512 5.93 0.69 -0.23
CA MET A 512 6.89 1.76 0.13
C MET A 512 6.77 2.97 -0.80
N ASP A 513 6.57 2.76 -2.10
CA ASP A 513 6.46 3.85 -3.07
C ASP A 513 5.16 4.63 -2.93
N VAL A 514 4.04 3.95 -2.71
CA VAL A 514 2.76 4.62 -2.44
C VAL A 514 2.79 5.32 -1.07
N ALA A 515 3.39 4.70 -0.05
CA ALA A 515 3.49 5.26 1.30
C ALA A 515 4.23 6.61 1.34
N LYS A 516 5.28 6.79 0.52
CA LYS A 516 6.01 8.07 0.42
C LYS A 516 5.09 9.24 0.11
N VAL A 517 4.14 9.05 -0.80
CA VAL A 517 3.16 10.08 -1.19
C VAL A 517 2.04 10.18 -0.17
N ALA A 518 1.46 9.03 0.20
CA ALA A 518 0.28 8.98 1.05
C ALA A 518 0.54 9.51 2.48
N ASN A 519 1.73 9.25 3.04
CA ASN A 519 2.12 9.74 4.36
C ASN A 519 2.20 11.27 4.40
N ALA A 520 2.73 11.90 3.35
CA ALA A 520 2.80 13.36 3.26
C ALA A 520 1.39 14.00 3.24
N ALA A 521 0.43 13.33 2.62
CA ALA A 521 -0.98 13.73 2.57
C ALA A 521 -1.80 13.27 3.79
N ARG A 522 -1.21 12.50 4.73
CA ARG A 522 -1.90 11.85 5.85
C ARG A 522 -3.05 10.94 5.42
N ILE A 523 -2.89 10.27 4.29
CA ILE A 523 -3.86 9.30 3.75
C ILE A 523 -3.37 7.88 4.06
N PRO A 524 -4.16 7.05 4.77
CA PRO A 524 -3.82 5.66 5.03
C PRO A 524 -3.74 4.82 3.75
N ILE A 525 -2.92 3.77 3.78
CA ILE A 525 -2.81 2.81 2.68
C ILE A 525 -3.05 1.39 3.17
N ILE A 526 -3.67 0.57 2.32
CA ILE A 526 -4.03 -0.81 2.59
C ILE A 526 -3.23 -1.71 1.65
N SER A 527 -2.40 -2.61 2.19
CA SER A 527 -1.73 -3.62 1.38
C SER A 527 -2.69 -4.76 1.03
N ASP A 528 -3.01 -4.95 -0.25
CA ASP A 528 -3.95 -5.96 -0.74
C ASP A 528 -3.22 -7.08 -1.51
N GLY A 529 -3.23 -8.28 -0.93
CA GLY A 529 -2.66 -9.50 -1.53
C GLY A 529 -1.20 -9.79 -1.17
N GLY A 530 -0.76 -11.03 -1.48
CA GLY A 530 0.60 -11.54 -1.24
C GLY A 530 0.90 -12.04 0.17
N ILE A 531 -0.03 -11.90 1.11
CA ILE A 531 0.14 -12.32 2.51
C ILE A 531 -0.10 -13.83 2.62
N LYS A 532 0.93 -14.56 3.07
CA LYS A 532 0.88 -16.00 3.32
C LYS A 532 0.92 -16.32 4.81
N HIS A 533 1.67 -15.53 5.58
CA HIS A 533 1.86 -15.72 7.01
C HIS A 533 1.69 -14.42 7.79
N SER A 534 1.53 -14.51 9.12
CA SER A 534 1.41 -13.34 9.99
C SER A 534 2.64 -12.42 9.95
N GLY A 535 3.82 -12.97 9.65
CA GLY A 535 5.04 -12.19 9.42
C GLY A 535 4.88 -11.18 8.27
N ASP A 536 4.15 -11.54 7.20
CA ASP A 536 3.94 -10.67 6.04
C ASP A 536 3.05 -9.46 6.40
N ILE A 537 2.14 -9.62 7.36
CA ILE A 537 1.35 -8.51 7.92
C ILE A 537 2.28 -7.50 8.59
N THR A 538 3.20 -8.00 9.43
CA THR A 538 4.19 -7.15 10.10
C THR A 538 5.07 -6.43 9.08
N LYS A 539 5.55 -7.14 8.05
CA LYS A 539 6.36 -6.56 6.97
C LYS A 539 5.58 -5.52 6.16
N ALA A 540 4.32 -5.77 5.82
CA ALA A 540 3.49 -4.82 5.09
C ALA A 540 3.29 -3.51 5.88
N ILE A 541 3.01 -3.63 7.18
CA ILE A 541 2.84 -2.47 8.06
C ILE A 541 4.17 -1.73 8.23
N ALA A 542 5.26 -2.45 8.51
CA ALA A 542 6.60 -1.86 8.59
C ALA A 542 7.03 -1.16 7.29
N ALA A 543 6.56 -1.62 6.12
CA ALA A 543 6.81 -0.98 4.83
C ALA A 543 5.99 0.30 4.60
N GLY A 544 5.02 0.60 5.47
CA GLY A 544 4.26 1.85 5.46
C GLY A 544 2.74 1.70 5.44
N ALA A 545 2.23 0.47 5.29
CA ALA A 545 0.78 0.22 5.29
C ALA A 545 0.15 0.49 6.66
N SER A 546 -1.07 1.04 6.67
CA SER A 546 -1.86 1.24 7.88
C SER A 546 -2.65 -0.02 8.24
N ALA A 547 -3.05 -0.79 7.22
CA ALA A 547 -3.77 -2.05 7.36
C ALA A 547 -3.47 -3.00 6.20
N VAL A 548 -3.89 -4.25 6.33
CA VAL A 548 -3.78 -5.27 5.27
C VAL A 548 -5.14 -5.83 4.88
N MET A 549 -5.30 -6.12 3.60
CA MET A 549 -6.47 -6.82 3.06
C MET A 549 -6.09 -8.25 2.68
N ILE A 550 -6.83 -9.21 3.23
CA ILE A 550 -6.52 -10.64 3.20
C ILE A 550 -7.63 -11.41 2.47
N GLY A 551 -7.21 -12.24 1.50
CA GLY A 551 -8.08 -13.11 0.70
C GLY A 551 -7.98 -14.57 1.10
N SER A 552 -6.95 -15.27 0.61
CA SER A 552 -6.77 -16.74 0.73
C SER A 552 -6.87 -17.27 2.16
N LEU A 553 -6.23 -16.59 3.12
CA LEU A 553 -6.22 -16.99 4.52
C LEU A 553 -7.64 -16.92 5.12
N PHE A 554 -8.47 -15.94 4.72
CA PHE A 554 -9.85 -15.85 5.18
C PHE A 554 -10.81 -16.75 4.40
N ALA A 555 -10.55 -17.04 3.13
CA ALA A 555 -11.32 -18.02 2.35
C ALA A 555 -11.34 -19.42 2.99
N ALA A 556 -10.31 -19.74 3.77
CA ALA A 556 -10.15 -21.00 4.46
C ALA A 556 -11.03 -21.17 5.72
N THR A 557 -11.75 -20.13 6.14
CA THR A 557 -12.52 -20.11 7.40
C THR A 557 -13.95 -20.63 7.23
N THR A 558 -14.58 -20.95 8.35
CA THR A 558 -15.97 -21.43 8.43
C THR A 558 -16.97 -20.40 7.89
N GLU A 559 -16.69 -19.13 8.15
CA GLU A 559 -17.56 -17.98 7.86
C GLU A 559 -17.48 -17.53 6.40
N ALA A 560 -16.40 -17.88 5.69
CA ALA A 560 -16.27 -17.59 4.28
C ALA A 560 -17.35 -18.33 3.45
N PRO A 561 -17.87 -17.72 2.38
CA PRO A 561 -18.96 -18.29 1.57
C PRO A 561 -18.53 -19.46 0.69
N GLY A 562 -17.23 -19.68 0.46
CA GLY A 562 -16.73 -20.81 -0.32
C GLY A 562 -17.25 -22.17 0.17
N GLU A 563 -17.41 -23.14 -0.72
CA GLU A 563 -17.93 -24.46 -0.35
C GLU A 563 -16.86 -25.31 0.35
N LEU A 564 -17.27 -26.06 1.37
CA LEU A 564 -16.40 -27.05 2.02
C LEU A 564 -16.34 -28.31 1.16
N VAL A 565 -15.14 -28.70 0.73
CA VAL A 565 -14.90 -29.84 -0.15
C VAL A 565 -13.91 -30.79 0.53
N ILE A 566 -14.16 -32.09 0.42
CA ILE A 566 -13.21 -33.12 0.88
C ILE A 566 -12.36 -33.55 -0.31
N PHE A 567 -11.04 -33.49 -0.18
CA PHE A 567 -10.10 -33.93 -1.20
C PHE A 567 -8.96 -34.73 -0.56
N LYS A 568 -8.71 -35.94 -1.06
CA LYS A 568 -7.73 -36.89 -0.50
C LYS A 568 -7.84 -37.02 1.02
N GLY A 569 -9.07 -37.10 1.54
CA GLY A 569 -9.35 -37.24 2.98
C GLY A 569 -9.14 -35.99 3.85
N ARG A 570 -8.76 -34.84 3.27
CA ARG A 570 -8.61 -33.56 3.97
C ARG A 570 -9.71 -32.58 3.56
N GLN A 571 -10.05 -31.67 4.47
CA GLN A 571 -11.05 -30.62 4.23
C GLN A 571 -10.40 -29.38 3.60
N TYR A 572 -11.05 -28.85 2.57
CA TYR A 572 -10.67 -27.64 1.83
C TYR A 572 -11.88 -26.73 1.62
N LYS A 573 -11.63 -25.47 1.31
CA LYS A 573 -12.64 -24.50 0.87
C LYS A 573 -12.39 -24.11 -0.58
N THR A 574 -13.44 -23.95 -1.39
CA THR A 574 -13.31 -23.39 -2.73
C THR A 574 -12.86 -21.93 -2.66
N TYR A 575 -11.89 -21.56 -3.51
CA TYR A 575 -11.33 -20.22 -3.54
C TYR A 575 -11.04 -19.82 -4.98
N ARG A 576 -11.50 -18.63 -5.41
CA ARG A 576 -11.29 -18.17 -6.78
C ARG A 576 -11.01 -16.68 -6.84
N GLY A 577 -10.26 -16.28 -7.87
CA GLY A 577 -10.03 -14.88 -8.15
C GLY A 577 -11.17 -14.21 -8.87
N MET A 578 -11.33 -12.91 -8.63
CA MET A 578 -12.32 -12.11 -9.35
C MET A 578 -12.06 -12.09 -10.87
N GLY A 579 -10.82 -12.33 -11.28
CA GLY A 579 -10.41 -12.49 -12.69
C GLY A 579 -10.47 -13.92 -13.20
N SER A 580 -10.95 -14.88 -12.41
CA SER A 580 -11.22 -16.23 -12.90
C SER A 580 -12.42 -16.22 -13.85
N LEU A 581 -12.46 -17.19 -14.76
CA LEU A 581 -13.57 -17.32 -15.68
C LEU A 581 -14.92 -17.44 -14.95
N GLY A 582 -15.00 -18.25 -13.89
CA GLY A 582 -16.23 -18.44 -13.12
C GLY A 582 -16.68 -17.19 -12.35
N ALA A 583 -15.75 -16.37 -11.85
CA ALA A 583 -16.08 -15.10 -11.21
C ALA A 583 -16.48 -14.03 -12.24
N MET A 584 -15.79 -13.97 -13.38
CA MET A 584 -16.08 -13.02 -14.47
C MET A 584 -17.48 -13.26 -15.05
N ILE A 585 -17.87 -14.52 -15.29
CA ILE A 585 -19.22 -14.87 -15.77
C ILE A 585 -20.31 -14.37 -14.82
N ARG A 586 -20.05 -14.32 -13.51
CA ARG A 586 -21.01 -13.89 -12.48
C ARG A 586 -21.02 -12.38 -12.20
N GLY A 587 -20.24 -11.58 -12.93
CA GLY A 587 -20.20 -10.12 -12.78
C GLY A 587 -18.80 -9.50 -12.64
N GLY A 588 -17.74 -10.32 -12.57
CA GLY A 588 -16.36 -9.84 -12.45
C GLY A 588 -15.78 -9.14 -13.69
N LYS A 589 -16.45 -9.19 -14.86
CA LYS A 589 -15.92 -8.69 -16.15
C LYS A 589 -15.48 -7.22 -16.12
N GLU A 590 -16.27 -6.37 -15.48
CA GLU A 590 -16.04 -4.92 -15.45
C GLU A 590 -14.71 -4.56 -14.79
N ARG A 591 -14.31 -5.31 -13.75
CA ARG A 591 -13.06 -5.09 -13.01
C ARG A 591 -11.81 -5.20 -13.90
N TYR A 592 -11.90 -5.95 -15.00
CA TYR A 592 -10.80 -6.23 -15.92
C TYR A 592 -11.04 -5.63 -17.32
N GLY A 593 -11.93 -4.64 -17.44
CA GLY A 593 -12.18 -3.94 -18.71
C GLY A 593 -12.85 -4.78 -19.79
N GLN A 594 -13.49 -5.90 -19.42
CA GLN A 594 -14.09 -6.85 -20.38
C GLN A 594 -15.64 -6.85 -20.34
N LYS A 595 -16.24 -5.70 -19.99
CA LYS A 595 -17.70 -5.55 -19.81
C LYS A 595 -18.48 -5.95 -21.08
N ASP A 596 -17.98 -5.59 -22.25
CA ASP A 596 -18.68 -5.77 -23.54
C ASP A 596 -18.43 -7.13 -24.19
N VAL A 597 -17.69 -8.03 -23.53
CA VAL A 597 -17.41 -9.38 -24.06
C VAL A 597 -18.61 -10.30 -23.82
N GLY A 598 -19.34 -10.59 -24.90
CA GLY A 598 -20.61 -11.34 -24.87
C GLY A 598 -20.49 -12.85 -24.62
N THR A 599 -19.40 -13.51 -25.04
CA THR A 599 -19.22 -14.96 -24.91
C THR A 599 -18.12 -15.31 -23.90
N ALA A 600 -18.35 -16.34 -23.09
CA ALA A 600 -17.38 -16.78 -22.07
C ALA A 600 -16.05 -17.22 -22.67
N GLU A 601 -16.07 -17.83 -23.85
CA GLU A 601 -14.89 -18.32 -24.58
C GLU A 601 -13.92 -17.21 -25.02
N LYS A 602 -14.40 -15.97 -25.14
CA LYS A 602 -13.59 -14.81 -25.54
C LYS A 602 -13.04 -14.02 -24.35
N LEU A 603 -13.38 -14.41 -23.12
CA LEU A 603 -12.84 -13.76 -21.92
C LEU A 603 -11.37 -14.13 -21.76
N VAL A 604 -10.55 -13.14 -21.41
CA VAL A 604 -9.13 -13.32 -21.06
C VAL A 604 -9.02 -13.25 -19.53
N PRO A 605 -8.98 -14.39 -18.83
CA PRO A 605 -8.98 -14.41 -17.37
C PRO A 605 -7.62 -13.98 -16.80
N GLU A 606 -7.66 -13.12 -15.79
CA GLU A 606 -6.51 -12.66 -15.01
C GLU A 606 -6.48 -13.27 -13.58
N GLY A 607 -7.17 -14.40 -13.41
CA GLY A 607 -7.13 -15.20 -12.19
C GLY A 607 -7.50 -16.65 -12.42
N VAL A 608 -7.28 -17.46 -11.38
CA VAL A 608 -7.56 -18.90 -11.38
C VAL A 608 -8.58 -19.27 -10.29
N GLU A 609 -9.07 -20.51 -10.36
CA GLU A 609 -9.86 -21.14 -9.32
C GLU A 609 -9.04 -22.28 -8.69
N GLY A 610 -9.16 -22.42 -7.39
CA GLY A 610 -8.41 -23.40 -6.61
C GLY A 610 -9.11 -23.74 -5.31
N ARG A 611 -8.35 -24.32 -4.40
CA ARG A 611 -8.82 -24.74 -3.08
C ARG A 611 -7.79 -24.34 -2.03
N VAL A 612 -8.27 -23.90 -0.87
CA VAL A 612 -7.41 -23.60 0.28
C VAL A 612 -7.71 -24.60 1.40
N PRO A 613 -6.71 -25.10 2.15
CA PRO A 613 -6.97 -25.99 3.29
C PRO A 613 -7.93 -25.35 4.28
N PHE A 614 -8.90 -26.09 4.81
CA PHE A 614 -9.85 -25.56 5.80
C PHE A 614 -9.14 -25.28 7.13
N ARG A 615 -9.41 -24.11 7.73
CA ARG A 615 -8.70 -23.59 8.92
C ARG A 615 -9.59 -23.31 10.14
N GLY A 616 -10.84 -23.78 10.13
CA GLY A 616 -11.72 -23.65 11.29
C GLY A 616 -12.39 -22.27 11.40
N ALA A 617 -12.58 -21.77 12.63
CA ALA A 617 -13.27 -20.50 12.88
C ALA A 617 -12.35 -19.30 12.61
N LEU A 618 -12.93 -18.21 12.07
CA LEU A 618 -12.16 -17.00 11.75
C LEU A 618 -11.52 -16.38 12.99
N SER A 619 -12.19 -16.40 14.14
CA SER A 619 -11.71 -15.81 15.40
C SER A 619 -10.38 -16.41 15.87
N GLU A 620 -10.28 -17.74 15.86
CA GLU A 620 -9.05 -18.46 16.24
C GLU A 620 -7.89 -18.09 15.32
N TYR A 621 -8.18 -17.89 14.04
CA TYR A 621 -7.17 -17.57 13.06
C TYR A 621 -6.73 -16.10 13.13
N VAL A 622 -7.68 -15.17 13.30
CA VAL A 622 -7.39 -13.76 13.56
C VAL A 622 -6.55 -13.59 14.81
N TYR A 623 -6.83 -14.34 15.88
CA TYR A 623 -6.01 -14.34 17.09
C TYR A 623 -4.54 -14.65 16.80
N GLN A 624 -4.26 -15.65 15.96
CA GLN A 624 -2.89 -16.01 15.55
C GLN A 624 -2.23 -14.94 14.67
N LEU A 625 -2.99 -14.35 13.73
CA LEU A 625 -2.47 -13.29 12.86
C LEU A 625 -2.07 -12.05 13.65
N VAL A 626 -2.94 -11.61 14.56
CA VAL A 626 -2.69 -10.44 15.42
C VAL A 626 -1.62 -10.76 16.47
N GLY A 627 -1.58 -11.99 16.99
CA GLY A 627 -0.51 -12.46 17.87
C GLY A 627 0.87 -12.40 17.20
N GLY A 628 0.96 -12.83 15.94
CA GLY A 628 2.17 -12.71 15.14
C GLY A 628 2.59 -11.25 14.89
N LEU A 629 1.63 -10.37 14.60
CA LEU A 629 1.88 -8.93 14.49
C LEU A 629 2.43 -8.34 15.79
N ARG A 630 1.80 -8.64 16.94
CA ARG A 630 2.26 -8.17 18.26
C ARG A 630 3.67 -8.66 18.58
N ALA A 631 3.99 -9.90 18.23
CA ALA A 631 5.35 -10.43 18.37
C ALA A 631 6.35 -9.65 17.49
N GLY A 632 6.00 -9.41 16.23
CA GLY A 632 6.80 -8.60 15.30
C GLY A 632 7.02 -7.16 15.79
N MET A 633 5.97 -6.53 16.33
CA MET A 633 6.02 -5.23 16.99
C MET A 633 6.97 -5.25 18.21
N GLY A 634 6.91 -6.31 19.03
CA GLY A 634 7.84 -6.53 20.14
C GLY A 634 9.30 -6.60 19.69
N TYR A 635 9.62 -7.36 18.64
CA TYR A 635 10.97 -7.42 18.07
C TYR A 635 11.44 -6.09 17.47
N ALA A 636 10.54 -5.32 16.86
CA ALA A 636 10.84 -4.00 16.32
C ALA A 636 10.90 -2.89 17.40
N GLY A 637 10.51 -3.20 18.64
CA GLY A 637 10.37 -2.22 19.73
C GLY A 637 9.28 -1.19 19.50
N ALA A 638 8.23 -1.53 18.76
CA ALA A 638 7.15 -0.64 18.33
C ALA A 638 5.89 -0.83 19.17
N LYS A 639 5.44 0.21 19.90
CA LYS A 639 4.27 0.13 20.78
C LYS A 639 2.96 0.27 20.02
N THR A 640 2.98 1.02 18.92
CA THR A 640 1.81 1.29 18.07
C THR A 640 2.08 0.91 16.61
N ILE A 641 1.03 0.82 15.80
CA ILE A 641 1.14 0.64 14.35
C ILE A 641 1.99 1.74 13.70
N ASP A 642 1.85 2.99 14.14
CA ASP A 642 2.64 4.11 13.64
C ASP A 642 4.12 4.01 14.07
N ASP A 643 4.41 3.50 15.27
CA ASP A 643 5.80 3.22 15.66
C ASP A 643 6.43 2.19 14.71
N LEU A 644 5.69 1.13 14.37
CA LEU A 644 6.18 0.06 13.50
C LEU A 644 6.49 0.61 12.10
N ARG A 645 5.59 1.43 11.53
CA ARG A 645 5.75 2.08 10.23
C ARG A 645 6.97 3.02 10.16
N ASN A 646 7.29 3.70 11.26
CA ASN A 646 8.31 4.73 11.27
C ASN A 646 9.69 4.26 11.77
N ARG A 647 9.74 3.20 12.58
CA ARG A 647 10.98 2.75 13.26
C ARG A 647 11.55 1.46 12.70
N ALA A 648 10.72 0.59 12.12
CA ALA A 648 11.19 -0.69 11.63
C ALA A 648 12.25 -0.51 10.54
N LYS A 649 13.25 -1.38 10.56
CA LYS A 649 14.27 -1.45 9.52
C LYS A 649 14.23 -2.82 8.87
N PHE A 650 14.43 -2.85 7.56
CA PHE A 650 14.53 -4.11 6.82
C PHE A 650 15.98 -4.46 6.53
N ILE A 651 16.24 -5.75 6.43
CA ILE A 651 17.42 -6.30 5.78
C ILE A 651 16.95 -7.14 4.59
N ARG A 652 17.62 -7.00 3.44
CA ARG A 652 17.37 -7.83 2.26
C ARG A 652 18.06 -9.18 2.45
N ILE A 653 17.39 -10.24 2.05
CA ILE A 653 17.89 -11.61 2.10
C ILE A 653 17.89 -12.23 0.71
N THR A 654 18.71 -13.27 0.54
CA THR A 654 18.74 -14.08 -0.68
C THR A 654 17.77 -15.25 -0.57
N ALA A 655 17.56 -15.99 -1.66
CA ALA A 655 16.79 -17.24 -1.62
C ALA A 655 17.33 -18.27 -0.60
N ALA A 656 18.63 -18.25 -0.31
CA ALA A 656 19.20 -19.07 0.76
C ALA A 656 18.72 -18.61 2.15
N GLY A 657 18.64 -17.29 2.38
CA GLY A 657 18.08 -16.72 3.60
C GLY A 657 16.59 -17.03 3.77
N VAL A 658 15.82 -17.14 2.68
CA VAL A 658 14.43 -17.60 2.75
C VAL A 658 14.37 -19.05 3.24
N ARG A 659 15.17 -19.94 2.67
CA ARG A 659 15.25 -21.34 3.11
C ARG A 659 15.67 -21.47 4.57
N GLU A 660 16.64 -20.66 5.02
CA GLU A 660 17.06 -20.58 6.42
C GLU A 660 15.92 -20.09 7.34
N SER A 661 15.11 -19.15 6.87
CA SER A 661 14.02 -18.56 7.67
C SER A 661 12.88 -19.53 7.95
N HIS A 662 12.62 -20.48 7.04
CA HIS A 662 11.65 -21.56 7.25
C HIS A 662 12.29 -22.70 8.05
N PRO A 663 11.53 -23.51 8.83
CA PRO A 663 12.05 -24.74 9.41
C PRO A 663 12.64 -25.64 8.33
N HIS A 664 13.89 -26.03 8.50
CA HIS A 664 14.68 -26.84 7.59
C HIS A 664 15.37 -27.98 8.35
N ASP A 665 15.84 -28.99 7.62
CA ASP A 665 16.55 -30.17 8.15
C ASP A 665 15.79 -30.99 9.20
N ILE A 666 14.45 -30.93 9.19
CA ILE A 666 13.56 -31.73 10.03
C ILE A 666 12.30 -32.19 9.28
N VAL A 667 11.63 -33.22 9.81
CA VAL A 667 10.27 -33.62 9.37
C VAL A 667 9.25 -33.04 10.34
N ILE A 668 8.31 -32.23 9.83
CA ILE A 668 7.23 -31.65 10.64
C ILE A 668 6.24 -32.76 11.00
N THR A 669 6.16 -33.11 12.29
CA THR A 669 5.21 -34.11 12.79
C THR A 669 3.85 -33.52 13.18
N LYS A 670 3.81 -32.22 13.50
CA LYS A 670 2.60 -31.48 13.86
C LYS A 670 2.72 -30.03 13.40
N GLU A 671 1.79 -29.59 12.56
CA GLU A 671 1.71 -28.20 12.14
C GLU A 671 1.17 -27.30 13.27
N ALA A 672 1.64 -26.06 13.29
CA ALA A 672 1.11 -25.03 14.17
C ALA A 672 0.00 -24.24 13.45
N PRO A 673 -0.99 -23.68 14.16
CA PRO A 673 -2.07 -22.91 13.54
C PRO A 673 -1.60 -21.72 12.69
N ASN A 674 -0.43 -21.16 13.03
CA ASN A 674 0.18 -19.99 12.40
C ASN A 674 1.25 -20.32 11.34
N TYR A 675 1.60 -21.60 11.14
CA TYR A 675 2.65 -22.00 10.21
C TYR A 675 2.40 -23.38 9.59
N TRP A 676 2.47 -23.44 8.27
CA TRP A 676 2.38 -24.67 7.47
C TRP A 676 3.28 -24.53 6.24
N VAL A 677 3.63 -25.66 5.64
CA VAL A 677 4.38 -25.72 4.39
C VAL A 677 3.46 -26.34 3.35
N GLU A 678 3.37 -25.75 2.16
CA GLU A 678 2.75 -26.44 1.03
C GLU A 678 3.65 -27.62 0.64
N THR A 679 3.29 -28.81 1.10
CA THR A 679 3.84 -30.04 0.55
C THR A 679 3.22 -30.21 -0.83
N ASN A 680 3.99 -29.88 -1.88
CA ASN A 680 3.71 -30.34 -3.24
C ASN A 680 3.91 -31.87 -3.30
N GLU A 681 2.99 -32.62 -2.70
CA GLU A 681 2.81 -34.02 -3.08
C GLU A 681 2.07 -34.01 -4.42
N ALA A 682 2.87 -34.15 -5.50
CA ALA A 682 2.41 -34.41 -6.85
C ALA A 682 1.44 -35.61 -6.90
#